data_AF-A0A6P8IDM6-F1
#
_entry.id   AF-A0A6P8IDM6-F1
#
_cell.length_a   1.000
_cell.length_b   1.000
_cell.length_c   1.000
_cell.angle_alpha   90.00
_cell.angle_beta   90.00
_cell.angle_gamma   90.00
#
_symmetry.space_group_name_H-M   'P 1'
#
loop_
_entity.id
_entity.type
_entity.pdbx_description
1 polymer ?
#
loop_
_entity_poly.entity_id
_entity_poly.type
_entity_poly.pdbx_seq_one_letter_code
_entity_poly.pdbx_strand_id
1 'polypeptide(L)'
;MDLNIFVFFGIFLYDNFSTEGKKVTPDGVVHEAFKADAFRRITTHLIETHIVNKLGSCAFRCSKHLECVSFNFGNRMNGKHGCQLLRTDKYNSGSSYVTDTDFHYFYPVNKCMGSSPCLYNGTCYPDYDNDDYNCVCTNLTTGKNCEIHKSCLSVYSLGARVSGVYLIDPDGQGSFPVYCDMTTDGGVWNVFQKRFDGSLDFYRGWQDYKNGFGDLTGEFWLGLEKIHRLVKTNSFTLRVELEDWNGSKGHAVYSSFKVAGESDSYRLDVSGFGGTAGDALLEGNALEIHTSMPFTTHDRDNDENTAGNCAVDSHGAWWYKNCYSSNLNGKYTGNAVDVQGMVWKTLTNERRGLKKVEMKIRPSDFVGSPCSSSPCKNRGTCTVTTPTTFQCTCSLGVTGSLCDIVKRDCLALYSAGYTSDGVYTIKPDSQSPFRVYCDMTSNNDGWTVIQRRTDGSTDFFLGWQDYKTGFGNPNGEYWLGNEKIHRLTSLGQNTLRVELEAWDGSKYFANYSSFLVAKESESYRLNVSGYQGTAGDSLSDGANQNVVSNGMKFSTRDMDNDLAASSCANTNVAGWWFRNCSASNLNGRYLGDNVDTKGVTWYSLSLEYRSLKKAQMKIKLVVTPCTSEPCLNGAACTVTSSSNFSCTCTPGFMGSLCDQVITPCTSMPCFNGATCVVTSPSNFSCNCKPGFTGSRCDEVVTPCTSMPCKNGATCSVTSSSTFSCNCVFGFTGSQCEKAFRDCSVFHKANPSLPNGVYTIQPGSQKSFNVSCDMTTDGGGWTVFQKRLDGSVSFERGWADYKTGFGDLNGEFWLGNDYLHRLTKSTFLTLRIRVYDWAGNMVHAEYSVVTVGNENSKYLLTLKGLYKGDDGNAMSAHNNALFSTSDSDNDDSAGNCATEHKGGFWYKSCIENGASPNGAYLGNVVNQQGVVWKSWKNTFENMKTIQMMLRTPNYDGAIKDKNGKACFIPYNFKGVDYYACTNEGSFWGTPWCSYQYDYIDNSLHWGYCN
;
A
#
# COMPACT_ATOMS: atom_id res chain seq x y z
N MET A 1 -3.18 -32.55 92.15
CA MET A 1 -4.61 -32.56 91.80
C MET A 1 -4.73 -32.10 90.36
N ASP A 2 -4.14 -32.78 89.38
CA ASP A 2 -4.15 -34.21 88.98
C ASP A 2 -4.86 -34.28 87.63
N LEU A 3 -4.09 -34.40 86.54
CA LEU A 3 -3.73 -35.67 85.86
C LEU A 3 -4.95 -36.26 85.13
N ASN A 4 -5.01 -36.33 83.80
CA ASN A 4 -4.29 -37.26 82.90
C ASN A 4 -4.92 -37.13 81.48
N ILE A 5 -4.36 -37.44 80.30
CA ILE A 5 -3.03 -37.81 79.76
C ILE A 5 -3.22 -37.87 78.22
N PHE A 6 -2.26 -37.33 77.45
CA PHE A 6 -1.84 -37.67 76.06
C PHE A 6 -2.83 -37.49 74.88
N VAL A 7 -2.51 -36.95 73.68
CA VAL A 7 -1.26 -36.49 73.02
C VAL A 7 -1.62 -35.63 71.78
N PHE A 8 -0.93 -34.47 71.69
CA PHE A 8 -0.36 -33.72 70.54
C PHE A 8 -1.16 -33.44 69.24
N PHE A 9 -1.10 -32.26 68.61
CA PHE A 9 -0.51 -30.91 68.81
C PHE A 9 -1.22 -30.04 67.73
N GLY A 10 -1.89 -28.93 68.03
CA GLY A 10 -1.31 -27.57 68.15
C GLY A 10 -1.41 -26.81 66.80
N ILE A 11 -1.74 -25.52 66.66
CA ILE A 11 -1.83 -24.36 67.56
C ILE A 11 -2.54 -23.20 66.78
N PHE A 12 -3.43 -22.47 67.46
CA PHE A 12 -3.72 -21.00 67.51
C PHE A 12 -3.54 -20.11 66.26
N LEU A 13 -4.57 -19.36 65.80
CA LEU A 13 -5.23 -18.14 66.35
C LEU A 13 -4.37 -16.85 66.23
N TYR A 14 -4.93 -15.78 65.64
CA TYR A 14 -5.19 -14.51 66.34
C TYR A 14 -6.00 -13.48 65.52
N ASP A 15 -6.94 -12.83 66.23
CA ASP A 15 -7.84 -11.74 65.87
C ASP A 15 -7.19 -10.34 65.80
N ASN A 16 -7.80 -9.41 65.04
CA ASN A 16 -8.47 -8.18 65.53
C ASN A 16 -8.50 -7.02 64.50
N PHE A 17 -9.70 -6.53 64.15
CA PHE A 17 -10.22 -5.14 64.33
C PHE A 17 -11.38 -4.81 63.35
N SER A 18 -12.48 -4.29 63.91
CA SER A 18 -13.60 -3.58 63.24
C SER A 18 -13.15 -2.20 62.70
N THR A 19 -13.72 -1.57 61.67
CA THR A 19 -15.11 -1.07 61.54
C THR A 19 -15.44 -0.65 60.08
N GLU A 20 -16.74 -0.75 59.74
CA GLU A 20 -17.52 0.11 58.84
C GLU A 20 -17.33 0.13 57.30
N GLY A 21 -18.47 0.08 56.60
CA GLY A 21 -18.69 0.94 55.43
C GLY A 21 -18.87 0.26 54.07
N LYS A 22 -20.06 -0.32 53.82
CA LYS A 22 -20.55 -0.60 52.45
C LYS A 22 -20.56 0.69 51.62
N LYS A 23 -20.01 0.64 50.40
CA LYS A 23 -20.44 1.48 49.27
C LYS A 23 -20.74 0.59 48.07
N VAL A 24 -22.03 0.53 47.74
CA VAL A 24 -22.58 -0.01 46.50
C VAL A 24 -22.38 1.06 45.42
N THR A 25 -21.83 0.69 44.27
CA THR A 25 -21.97 1.47 43.03
C THR A 25 -22.99 0.80 42.11
N PRO A 26 -23.66 1.55 41.21
CA PRO A 26 -24.90 1.10 40.56
C PRO A 26 -24.78 -0.07 39.57
N ASP A 27 -23.58 -0.59 39.28
CA ASP A 27 -23.39 -1.56 38.18
C ASP A 27 -22.88 -2.95 38.61
N GLY A 28 -22.93 -3.29 39.90
CA GLY A 28 -22.97 -4.70 40.34
C GLY A 28 -21.79 -5.61 39.94
N VAL A 29 -20.54 -5.14 39.89
CA VAL A 29 -19.36 -6.00 39.66
C VAL A 29 -18.54 -6.15 40.94
N VAL A 30 -18.44 -7.40 41.42
CA VAL A 30 -17.43 -7.85 42.39
C VAL A 30 -16.28 -8.44 41.60
N HIS A 31 -15.07 -7.87 41.70
CA HIS A 31 -13.87 -8.52 41.16
C HIS A 31 -13.38 -9.60 42.13
N GLU A 32 -13.82 -10.84 41.91
CA GLU A 32 -13.10 -12.02 42.41
C GLU A 32 -12.09 -12.44 41.35
N ALA A 33 -10.79 -12.19 41.60
CA ALA A 33 -9.71 -12.79 40.84
C ALA A 33 -9.42 -14.18 41.43
N PHE A 34 -9.97 -15.23 40.83
CA PHE A 34 -9.62 -16.61 41.18
C PHE A 34 -8.31 -17.03 40.53
N LYS A 35 -7.38 -17.48 41.38
CA LYS A 35 -6.13 -18.16 41.05
C LYS A 35 -6.42 -19.46 40.28
N ALA A 36 -5.81 -19.62 39.11
CA ALA A 36 -5.77 -20.91 38.42
C ALA A 36 -4.61 -21.74 38.99
N ASP A 37 -4.91 -22.62 39.93
CA ASP A 37 -4.09 -23.79 40.23
C ASP A 37 -4.97 -24.92 40.78
N ALA A 38 -5.26 -25.92 39.95
CA ALA A 38 -5.68 -27.26 40.37
C ALA A 38 -5.66 -28.24 39.17
N PHE A 39 -4.57 -28.99 39.00
CA PHE A 39 -4.61 -30.25 38.27
C PHE A 39 -5.40 -31.27 39.11
N ARG A 40 -6.61 -31.64 38.69
CA ARG A 40 -7.35 -32.80 39.24
C ARG A 40 -7.38 -33.95 38.23
N ARG A 41 -6.94 -35.13 38.67
CA ARG A 41 -7.30 -36.42 38.05
C ARG A 41 -8.78 -36.71 38.37
N ILE A 42 -9.60 -36.95 37.36
CA ILE A 42 -10.98 -37.41 37.53
C ILE A 42 -11.11 -38.83 36.99
N THR A 43 -11.22 -39.77 37.91
CA THR A 43 -11.66 -41.15 37.68
C THR A 43 -13.15 -41.24 38.02
N THR A 44 -14.06 -40.95 37.07
CA THR A 44 -15.45 -41.48 36.91
C THR A 44 -16.38 -40.56 36.10
N HIS A 45 -16.92 -41.10 34.99
CA HIS A 45 -18.28 -40.99 34.42
C HIS A 45 -19.14 -39.69 34.48
N LEU A 46 -18.57 -38.48 34.54
CA LEU A 46 -19.29 -37.27 34.11
C LEU A 46 -18.29 -36.18 33.68
N ILE A 47 -18.42 -35.68 32.46
CA ILE A 47 -17.67 -34.52 31.94
C ILE A 47 -18.65 -33.33 31.94
N GLU A 48 -18.26 -32.22 32.56
CA GLU A 48 -19.12 -31.07 32.90
C GLU A 48 -19.99 -30.52 31.75
N THR A 49 -21.20 -30.08 32.10
CA THR A 49 -22.09 -29.29 31.24
C THR A 49 -21.71 -27.80 31.30
N HIS A 50 -21.34 -27.21 30.16
CA HIS A 50 -21.21 -25.76 30.02
C HIS A 50 -22.39 -25.15 29.27
N ILE A 51 -22.82 -23.98 29.75
CA ILE A 51 -23.98 -23.24 29.26
C ILE A 51 -23.49 -22.01 28.47
N VAL A 52 -23.83 -21.92 27.19
CA VAL A 52 -23.42 -20.83 26.29
C VAL A 52 -24.62 -20.02 25.81
N ASN A 53 -24.41 -18.70 25.65
CA ASN A 53 -25.45 -17.71 25.38
C ASN A 53 -25.75 -17.48 23.88
N LYS A 54 -24.98 -18.08 22.94
CA LYS A 54 -25.18 -17.95 21.47
C LYS A 54 -25.03 -19.30 20.76
N LEU A 55 -25.74 -19.47 19.65
CA LEU A 55 -25.63 -20.65 18.78
C LEU A 55 -24.25 -20.66 18.09
N GLY A 56 -23.51 -21.77 18.19
CA GLY A 56 -22.21 -21.96 17.51
C GLY A 56 -20.95 -21.77 18.36
N SER A 57 -21.08 -21.54 19.67
CA SER A 57 -19.94 -21.20 20.55
C SER A 57 -19.13 -22.37 21.12
N CYS A 58 -19.35 -23.61 20.66
CA CYS A 58 -18.65 -24.77 21.18
C CYS A 58 -17.81 -25.42 20.07
N ALA A 59 -16.49 -25.35 20.24
CA ALA A 59 -15.52 -26.07 19.43
C ALA A 59 -14.47 -26.67 20.38
N PHE A 60 -14.29 -27.98 20.30
CA PHE A 60 -13.19 -28.70 20.98
C PHE A 60 -12.24 -29.22 19.90
N ARG A 61 -10.92 -29.06 20.09
CA ARG A 61 -9.90 -29.55 19.15
C ARG A 61 -9.02 -30.57 19.87
N CYS A 62 -8.76 -31.72 19.23
CA CYS A 62 -7.81 -32.72 19.72
C CYS A 62 -6.44 -32.47 19.08
N SER A 63 -5.36 -32.60 19.84
CA SER A 63 -4.04 -32.11 19.43
C SER A 63 -3.33 -32.93 18.33
N LYS A 64 -3.86 -34.08 17.90
CA LYS A 64 -3.14 -35.01 16.99
C LYS A 64 -3.88 -35.43 15.71
N HIS A 65 -5.14 -35.05 15.48
CA HIS A 65 -5.82 -35.35 14.21
C HIS A 65 -6.67 -34.16 13.73
N LEU A 66 -6.52 -33.79 12.45
CA LEU A 66 -7.18 -32.65 11.80
C LEU A 66 -8.69 -32.86 11.51
N GLU A 67 -9.26 -34.05 11.72
CA GLU A 67 -10.61 -34.41 11.22
C GLU A 67 -11.68 -34.68 12.29
N CYS A 68 -11.48 -34.24 13.54
CA CYS A 68 -12.58 -34.28 14.53
C CYS A 68 -13.50 -33.05 14.37
N VAL A 69 -14.76 -33.27 13.96
CA VAL A 69 -15.81 -32.23 13.92
C VAL A 69 -16.92 -32.58 14.92
N SER A 70 -17.30 -31.66 15.81
CA SER A 70 -18.45 -31.83 16.70
C SER A 70 -19.72 -31.23 16.10
N PHE A 71 -20.85 -31.93 16.17
CA PHE A 71 -22.18 -31.40 15.83
C PHE A 71 -23.01 -31.08 17.08
N ASN A 72 -23.90 -30.10 16.95
CA ASN A 72 -24.65 -29.46 18.02
C ASN A 72 -26.08 -30.04 18.11
N PHE A 73 -26.59 -30.35 19.32
CA PHE A 73 -28.01 -30.69 19.51
C PHE A 73 -28.76 -29.61 20.29
N GLY A 74 -29.95 -29.29 19.80
CA GLY A 74 -30.71 -28.07 20.10
C GLY A 74 -31.38 -27.96 21.48
N ASN A 75 -31.83 -26.73 21.70
CA ASN A 75 -32.63 -26.12 22.77
C ASN A 75 -32.95 -26.88 24.07
N ARG A 76 -32.59 -26.26 25.20
CA ARG A 76 -33.39 -26.30 26.43
C ARG A 76 -33.88 -24.89 26.78
N MET A 77 -35.05 -24.83 27.41
CA MET A 77 -35.85 -23.60 27.63
C MET A 77 -35.07 -22.45 28.29
N ASN A 78 -35.46 -21.21 27.95
CA ASN A 78 -34.87 -19.91 28.32
C ASN A 78 -33.61 -19.47 27.55
N GLY A 79 -33.49 -19.81 26.26
CA GLY A 79 -32.53 -19.16 25.35
C GLY A 79 -31.05 -19.46 25.64
N LYS A 80 -30.74 -20.56 26.34
CA LYS A 80 -29.38 -21.00 26.66
C LYS A 80 -29.10 -22.39 26.07
N HIS A 81 -27.93 -22.57 25.47
CA HIS A 81 -27.53 -23.81 24.77
C HIS A 81 -26.48 -24.56 25.59
N GLY A 82 -26.57 -25.89 25.68
CA GLY A 82 -25.63 -26.74 26.41
C GLY A 82 -24.76 -27.58 25.49
N CYS A 83 -23.49 -27.78 25.83
CA CYS A 83 -22.54 -28.57 25.03
C CYS A 83 -22.18 -29.88 25.75
N GLN A 84 -22.25 -31.01 25.03
CA GLN A 84 -22.04 -32.35 25.59
C GLN A 84 -21.29 -33.26 24.61
N LEU A 85 -20.42 -34.13 25.12
CA LEU A 85 -19.73 -35.20 24.37
C LEU A 85 -20.23 -36.56 24.87
N LEU A 86 -20.88 -37.35 24.01
CA LEU A 86 -21.32 -38.72 24.31
C LEU A 86 -20.55 -39.72 23.44
N ARG A 87 -20.24 -40.90 24.01
CA ARG A 87 -19.33 -41.90 23.43
C ARG A 87 -19.91 -42.77 22.30
N THR A 88 -21.05 -42.41 21.70
CA THR A 88 -21.80 -43.36 20.82
C THR A 88 -21.98 -43.01 19.35
N ASP A 89 -21.46 -41.89 18.84
CA ASP A 89 -21.68 -41.57 17.42
C ASP A 89 -20.50 -41.98 16.53
N LYS A 90 -20.75 -43.06 15.77
CA LYS A 90 -19.87 -43.68 14.78
C LYS A 90 -19.69 -42.81 13.52
N TYR A 91 -18.47 -42.78 12.99
CA TYR A 91 -18.26 -42.85 11.54
C TYR A 91 -17.16 -43.86 11.19
N ASN A 92 -17.42 -44.60 10.11
CA ASN A 92 -16.68 -45.74 9.61
C ASN A 92 -15.35 -45.36 8.94
N SER A 93 -14.24 -45.95 9.40
CA SER A 93 -13.38 -46.80 8.57
C SER A 93 -12.20 -47.37 9.38
N GLY A 94 -12.10 -48.70 9.40
CA GLY A 94 -10.84 -49.47 9.50
C GLY A 94 -9.86 -49.24 10.66
N SER A 95 -10.04 -50.04 11.72
CA SER A 95 -8.99 -50.67 12.56
C SER A 95 -7.90 -49.80 13.23
N SER A 96 -8.03 -49.60 14.55
CA SER A 96 -7.04 -49.90 15.62
C SER A 96 -7.47 -49.24 16.94
N TYR A 97 -7.61 -49.99 18.03
CA TYR A 97 -7.87 -49.46 19.37
C TYR A 97 -6.60 -48.78 19.91
N VAL A 98 -6.68 -47.52 20.32
CA VAL A 98 -5.62 -46.84 21.09
C VAL A 98 -6.16 -46.51 22.48
N THR A 99 -5.47 -47.03 23.50
CA THR A 99 -5.76 -46.82 24.92
C THR A 99 -5.28 -45.44 25.39
N ASP A 100 -6.25 -44.62 25.80
CA ASP A 100 -6.27 -43.66 26.92
C ASP A 100 -4.93 -43.24 27.58
N THR A 101 -4.20 -42.27 27.00
CA THR A 101 -3.31 -41.33 27.74
C THR A 101 -3.05 -39.96 27.07
N ASP A 102 -3.49 -39.70 25.83
CA ASP A 102 -3.00 -38.55 25.03
C ASP A 102 -4.08 -37.50 24.65
N PHE A 103 -4.94 -37.10 25.58
CA PHE A 103 -5.88 -35.99 25.33
C PHE A 103 -5.49 -34.73 26.12
N HIS A 104 -4.81 -33.79 25.46
CA HIS A 104 -4.65 -32.42 25.94
C HIS A 104 -5.73 -31.53 25.30
N TYR A 105 -6.64 -31.00 26.11
CA TYR A 105 -7.59 -29.98 25.68
C TYR A 105 -7.00 -28.61 25.97
N PHE A 106 -6.77 -27.83 24.93
CA PHE A 106 -6.41 -26.42 25.06
C PHE A 106 -7.66 -25.58 24.92
N TYR A 107 -7.89 -24.70 25.89
CA TYR A 107 -8.74 -23.53 25.70
C TYR A 107 -7.80 -22.39 25.30
N PRO A 108 -7.74 -21.97 24.02
CA PRO A 108 -7.00 -20.77 23.67
C PRO A 108 -7.57 -19.60 24.49
N VAL A 109 -6.72 -18.84 25.16
CA VAL A 109 -7.14 -17.63 25.88
C VAL A 109 -7.67 -16.67 24.83
N ASN A 110 -9.00 -16.64 24.71
CA ASN A 110 -9.68 -15.83 23.72
C ASN A 110 -9.43 -14.35 24.06
N LYS A 111 -8.61 -13.66 23.25
CA LYS A 111 -8.36 -12.21 23.37
C LYS A 111 -9.65 -11.37 23.23
N CYS A 112 -10.75 -11.96 22.80
CA CYS A 112 -12.09 -11.35 22.78
C CYS A 112 -12.88 -11.52 24.09
N MET A 113 -12.35 -12.16 25.15
CA MET A 113 -13.04 -12.30 26.43
C MET A 113 -12.69 -11.15 27.40
N GLY A 114 -13.72 -10.46 27.89
CA GLY A 114 -13.62 -9.25 28.71
C GLY A 114 -14.29 -8.06 28.01
N SER A 115 -13.54 -6.97 27.81
CA SER A 115 -13.91 -5.89 26.88
C SER A 115 -13.38 -6.20 25.48
N SER A 116 -14.21 -6.05 24.44
CA SER A 116 -13.80 -6.28 23.06
C SER A 116 -12.54 -5.46 22.74
N PRO A 117 -11.44 -6.07 22.26
CA PRO A 117 -10.27 -5.33 21.79
C PRO A 117 -10.55 -4.56 20.49
N CYS A 118 -11.73 -4.77 19.89
CA CYS A 118 -12.20 -4.01 18.75
C CYS A 118 -12.82 -2.68 19.19
N LEU A 119 -12.30 -1.58 18.67
CA LEU A 119 -12.85 -0.24 18.89
C LEU A 119 -14.22 -0.08 18.19
N TYR A 120 -15.05 0.83 18.72
CA TYR A 120 -16.29 1.31 18.10
C TYR A 120 -17.31 0.22 17.65
N ASN A 121 -17.68 -0.68 18.58
CA ASN A 121 -18.68 -1.75 18.38
C ASN A 121 -18.31 -2.83 17.35
N GLY A 122 -17.03 -3.00 17.01
CA GLY A 122 -16.57 -4.16 16.24
C GLY A 122 -16.80 -5.48 16.98
N THR A 123 -17.31 -6.49 16.26
CA THR A 123 -17.47 -7.84 16.81
C THR A 123 -16.13 -8.57 16.70
N CYS A 124 -15.54 -8.92 17.83
CA CYS A 124 -14.25 -9.61 17.88
C CYS A 124 -14.42 -11.12 17.59
N TYR A 125 -13.62 -11.63 16.68
CA TYR A 125 -13.51 -13.04 16.30
C TYR A 125 -12.08 -13.51 16.59
N PRO A 126 -11.89 -14.50 17.47
CA PRO A 126 -10.56 -15.05 17.72
C PRO A 126 -10.01 -15.78 16.49
N ASP A 127 -8.73 -15.56 16.18
CA ASP A 127 -7.95 -16.28 15.17
C ASP A 127 -7.09 -17.34 15.88
N TYR A 128 -7.59 -18.58 15.84
CA TYR A 128 -7.01 -19.69 16.57
C TYR A 128 -5.79 -20.31 15.89
N ASP A 129 -5.53 -20.02 14.62
CA ASP A 129 -4.38 -20.57 13.90
C ASP A 129 -3.11 -19.75 14.16
N ASN A 130 -3.24 -18.48 14.55
CA ASN A 130 -2.13 -17.55 14.83
C ASN A 130 -2.03 -17.07 16.29
N ASP A 131 -2.90 -17.56 17.18
CA ASP A 131 -3.04 -17.07 18.57
C ASP A 131 -3.33 -15.55 18.65
N ASP A 132 -4.20 -15.07 17.74
CA ASP A 132 -4.53 -13.65 17.53
C ASP A 132 -6.05 -13.38 17.49
N TYR A 133 -6.49 -12.17 17.15
CA TYR A 133 -7.90 -11.83 16.98
C TYR A 133 -8.14 -10.97 15.73
N ASN A 134 -9.35 -11.10 15.17
CA ASN A 134 -9.85 -10.35 14.03
C ASN A 134 -11.11 -9.56 14.43
N CYS A 135 -11.22 -8.32 13.98
CA CYS A 135 -12.43 -7.51 14.19
C CYS A 135 -13.30 -7.52 12.94
N VAL A 136 -14.59 -7.84 13.10
CA VAL A 136 -15.60 -7.71 12.06
C VAL A 136 -16.53 -6.56 12.45
N CYS A 137 -16.38 -5.45 11.74
CA CYS A 137 -17.21 -4.26 11.90
C CYS A 137 -18.50 -4.47 11.06
N THR A 138 -19.68 -4.11 11.59
CA THR A 138 -20.94 -4.18 10.82
C THR A 138 -20.87 -3.17 9.67
N ASN A 139 -20.72 -3.70 8.44
CA ASN A 139 -20.52 -3.02 7.15
C ASN A 139 -19.06 -2.79 6.69
N LEU A 140 -18.32 -3.91 6.63
CA LEU A 140 -17.17 -4.18 5.73
C LEU A 140 -15.90 -3.31 5.91
N THR A 141 -15.06 -3.71 6.87
CA THR A 141 -13.65 -4.08 6.64
C THR A 141 -13.26 -5.13 7.71
N THR A 142 -12.50 -6.15 7.32
CA THR A 142 -11.83 -7.08 8.24
C THR A 142 -10.39 -6.62 8.42
N GLY A 143 -9.97 -6.37 9.66
CA GLY A 143 -8.62 -5.91 9.99
C GLY A 143 -8.45 -5.65 11.50
N LYS A 144 -7.20 -5.38 11.93
CA LYS A 144 -6.84 -5.22 13.36
C LYS A 144 -7.44 -3.98 14.03
N ASN A 145 -7.86 -2.96 13.25
CA ASN A 145 -8.52 -1.74 13.71
C ASN A 145 -9.60 -1.32 12.68
N CYS A 146 -10.82 -0.98 13.11
CA CYS A 146 -11.81 -0.36 12.22
C CYS A 146 -11.31 1.08 11.89
N GLU A 147 -10.65 1.27 10.75
CA GLU A 147 -10.11 2.59 10.34
C GLU A 147 -11.22 3.49 9.76
N ILE A 148 -11.32 4.73 10.24
CA ILE A 148 -12.26 5.73 9.72
C ILE A 148 -11.71 6.31 8.41
N HIS A 149 -12.50 6.26 7.34
CA HIS A 149 -12.11 6.68 5.99
C HIS A 149 -12.38 8.17 5.74
N LYS A 150 -11.57 8.85 4.94
CA LYS A 150 -11.74 10.30 4.68
C LYS A 150 -12.87 10.62 3.69
N SER A 151 -13.20 9.71 2.79
CA SER A 151 -14.23 9.89 1.77
C SER A 151 -14.59 8.57 1.08
N CYS A 152 -15.61 8.58 0.22
CA CYS A 152 -15.91 7.44 -0.67
C CYS A 152 -14.71 7.01 -1.55
N LEU A 153 -13.73 7.89 -1.81
CA LEU A 153 -12.49 7.55 -2.51
C LEU A 153 -11.59 6.66 -1.67
N SER A 154 -11.36 7.00 -0.40
CA SER A 154 -10.58 6.13 0.49
C SER A 154 -11.25 4.78 0.72
N VAL A 155 -12.59 4.75 0.79
CA VAL A 155 -13.37 3.51 0.85
C VAL A 155 -13.13 2.66 -0.41
N TYR A 156 -13.15 3.29 -1.59
CA TYR A 156 -12.90 2.62 -2.87
C TYR A 156 -11.44 2.11 -3.01
N SER A 157 -10.44 2.88 -2.58
CA SER A 157 -9.02 2.50 -2.65
C SER A 157 -8.69 1.23 -1.84
N LEU A 158 -9.50 0.90 -0.84
CA LEU A 158 -9.36 -0.29 0.00
C LEU A 158 -10.10 -1.52 -0.54
N GLY A 159 -10.70 -1.42 -1.73
CA GLY A 159 -11.32 -2.56 -2.43
C GLY A 159 -12.85 -2.61 -2.37
N ALA A 160 -13.52 -1.67 -1.72
CA ALA A 160 -14.99 -1.59 -1.76
C ALA A 160 -15.48 -1.22 -3.16
N ARG A 161 -16.45 -1.97 -3.69
CA ARG A 161 -17.02 -1.78 -5.05
C ARG A 161 -18.55 -1.71 -5.09
N VAL A 162 -19.21 -1.89 -3.94
CA VAL A 162 -20.67 -1.91 -3.84
C VAL A 162 -21.16 -0.53 -3.41
N SER A 163 -22.15 0.03 -4.11
CA SER A 163 -22.81 1.27 -3.69
C SER A 163 -23.58 1.05 -2.41
N GLY A 164 -23.49 1.97 -1.45
CA GLY A 164 -24.10 1.80 -0.14
C GLY A 164 -23.71 2.89 0.85
N VAL A 165 -24.18 2.76 2.10
CA VAL A 165 -23.89 3.72 3.15
C VAL A 165 -22.59 3.36 3.86
N TYR A 166 -21.65 4.31 3.92
CA TYR A 166 -20.36 4.17 4.56
C TYR A 166 -20.12 5.30 5.55
N LEU A 167 -19.34 5.02 6.59
CA LEU A 167 -18.94 6.02 7.59
C LEU A 167 -17.64 6.70 7.16
N ILE A 168 -17.64 8.04 7.09
CA ILE A 168 -16.49 8.84 6.69
C ILE A 168 -16.18 9.96 7.68
N ASP A 169 -14.92 10.39 7.76
CA ASP A 169 -14.47 11.57 8.51
C ASP A 169 -13.46 12.38 7.65
N PRO A 170 -13.96 13.35 6.87
CA PRO A 170 -13.14 14.05 5.88
C PRO A 170 -12.07 14.98 6.47
N ASP A 171 -12.28 15.50 7.68
CA ASP A 171 -11.44 16.54 8.30
C ASP A 171 -11.00 16.21 9.73
N GLY A 172 -11.34 15.03 10.25
CA GLY A 172 -10.98 14.59 11.60
C GLY A 172 -11.82 15.22 12.72
N GLN A 173 -12.88 15.96 12.40
CA GLN A 173 -13.75 16.63 13.38
C GLN A 173 -14.96 15.78 13.80
N GLY A 174 -15.08 14.55 13.30
CA GLY A 174 -16.10 13.60 13.70
C GLY A 174 -16.78 12.94 12.50
N SER A 175 -16.92 11.62 12.57
CA SER A 175 -17.42 10.80 11.47
C SER A 175 -18.93 10.92 11.26
N PHE A 176 -19.38 10.83 10.00
CA PHE A 176 -20.80 10.76 9.65
C PHE A 176 -21.05 9.79 8.49
N PRO A 177 -22.26 9.19 8.39
CA PRO A 177 -22.59 8.29 7.30
C PRO A 177 -22.86 9.08 6.01
N VAL A 178 -22.42 8.53 4.88
CA VAL A 178 -22.68 9.04 3.52
C VAL A 178 -23.04 7.88 2.61
N TYR A 179 -23.94 8.10 1.65
CA TYR A 179 -24.17 7.13 0.60
C TYR A 179 -23.08 7.27 -0.48
N CYS A 180 -22.25 6.25 -0.63
CA CYS A 180 -21.25 6.17 -1.69
C CYS A 180 -21.83 5.46 -2.91
N ASP A 181 -21.92 6.16 -4.03
CA ASP A 181 -22.17 5.54 -5.32
C ASP A 181 -20.83 5.11 -5.94
N MET A 182 -20.61 3.80 -5.94
CA MET A 182 -19.39 3.14 -6.44
C MET A 182 -19.50 2.72 -7.90
N THR A 183 -20.59 3.07 -8.57
CA THR A 183 -20.97 2.52 -9.88
C THR A 183 -21.09 3.55 -11.00
N THR A 184 -21.72 4.70 -10.76
CA THR A 184 -21.97 5.68 -11.84
C THR A 184 -20.67 6.35 -12.27
N ASP A 185 -20.39 6.44 -13.57
CA ASP A 185 -19.34 7.31 -14.16
C ASP A 185 -17.94 7.24 -13.49
N GLY A 186 -17.55 6.11 -12.91
CA GLY A 186 -16.34 6.08 -12.06
C GLY A 186 -16.50 5.28 -10.79
N GLY A 187 -17.71 5.35 -10.25
CA GLY A 187 -17.90 5.25 -8.82
C GLY A 187 -17.25 6.41 -8.06
N VAL A 188 -17.09 6.21 -6.75
CA VAL A 188 -16.37 7.12 -5.84
C VAL A 188 -17.14 8.43 -5.56
N TRP A 189 -18.45 8.40 -5.77
CA TRP A 189 -19.29 9.57 -5.56
C TRP A 189 -19.86 9.62 -4.14
N ASN A 190 -19.70 10.75 -3.48
CA ASN A 190 -20.38 11.07 -2.22
C ASN A 190 -21.73 11.68 -2.60
N VAL A 191 -22.83 10.94 -2.44
CA VAL A 191 -24.18 11.43 -2.75
C VAL A 191 -24.65 12.29 -1.58
N PHE A 192 -25.09 13.52 -1.89
CA PHE A 192 -25.54 14.47 -0.87
C PHE A 192 -27.01 14.88 -0.99
N GLN A 193 -27.64 14.60 -2.12
CA GLN A 193 -29.08 14.76 -2.31
C GLN A 193 -29.60 13.65 -3.21
N LYS A 194 -30.77 13.09 -2.87
CA LYS A 194 -31.47 12.14 -3.73
C LYS A 194 -32.98 12.29 -3.64
N ARG A 195 -33.67 12.32 -4.79
CA ARG A 195 -35.14 12.31 -4.93
C ARG A 195 -35.56 11.39 -6.06
N PHE A 196 -36.62 10.60 -5.89
CA PHE A 196 -37.15 9.72 -6.94
C PHE A 196 -38.59 9.28 -6.77
N ASP A 197 -39.22 9.46 -5.60
CA ASP A 197 -40.57 8.98 -5.30
C ASP A 197 -41.46 9.96 -4.52
N GLY A 198 -40.90 11.08 -4.05
CA GLY A 198 -41.63 12.10 -3.30
C GLY A 198 -42.02 11.65 -1.88
N SER A 199 -41.41 10.58 -1.35
CA SER A 199 -41.68 10.08 0.00
C SER A 199 -41.26 11.02 1.12
N LEU A 200 -40.38 11.99 0.83
CA LEU A 200 -39.85 12.92 1.80
C LEU A 200 -40.17 14.38 1.44
N ASP A 201 -40.61 15.14 2.44
CA ASP A 201 -40.85 16.57 2.33
C ASP A 201 -39.55 17.38 2.47
N PHE A 202 -39.25 18.19 1.45
CA PHE A 202 -38.08 19.06 1.36
C PHE A 202 -38.41 20.53 1.65
N TYR A 203 -39.67 20.88 1.93
CA TYR A 203 -40.04 22.20 2.42
C TYR A 203 -39.73 22.31 3.92
N ARG A 204 -38.46 22.58 4.22
CA ARG A 204 -37.90 22.57 5.59
C ARG A 204 -37.17 23.87 5.92
N GLY A 205 -36.98 24.11 7.22
CA GLY A 205 -36.27 25.28 7.74
C GLY A 205 -34.74 25.16 7.70
N TRP A 206 -34.05 26.23 8.08
CA TRP A 206 -32.59 26.35 8.06
C TRP A 206 -31.88 25.23 8.81
N GLN A 207 -32.37 24.90 10.02
CA GLN A 207 -31.72 23.94 10.89
C GLN A 207 -31.76 22.51 10.33
N ASP A 208 -32.83 22.14 9.63
CA ASP A 208 -32.95 20.84 8.97
C ASP A 208 -31.97 20.74 7.79
N TYR A 209 -31.92 21.77 6.94
CA TYR A 209 -30.97 21.81 5.82
C TYR A 209 -29.51 21.86 6.25
N LYS A 210 -29.22 22.49 7.40
CA LYS A 210 -27.90 22.48 8.03
C LYS A 210 -27.48 21.08 8.46
N ASN A 211 -28.35 20.37 9.19
CA ASN A 211 -28.03 19.08 9.80
C ASN A 211 -28.17 17.88 8.85
N GLY A 212 -29.07 18.00 7.86
CA GLY A 212 -29.49 16.91 7.00
C GLY A 212 -30.74 16.19 7.52
N PHE A 213 -31.48 15.59 6.61
CA PHE A 213 -32.73 14.87 6.87
C PHE A 213 -32.97 13.78 5.82
N GLY A 214 -33.83 12.82 6.14
CA GLY A 214 -34.17 11.70 5.26
C GLY A 214 -33.37 10.42 5.51
N ASP A 215 -33.52 9.45 4.61
CA ASP A 215 -32.87 8.14 4.66
C ASP A 215 -31.81 8.06 3.55
N LEU A 216 -30.56 7.79 3.91
CA LEU A 216 -29.45 7.67 2.96
C LEU A 216 -29.66 6.58 1.89
N THR A 217 -30.54 5.61 2.14
CA THR A 217 -30.94 4.58 1.17
C THR A 217 -32.19 4.96 0.36
N GLY A 218 -32.94 5.97 0.81
CA GLY A 218 -34.13 6.54 0.18
C GLY A 218 -33.92 7.97 -0.33
N GLU A 219 -34.92 8.84 -0.16
CA GLU A 219 -34.75 10.28 -0.39
C GLU A 219 -34.09 10.95 0.82
N PHE A 220 -33.14 11.86 0.57
CA PHE A 220 -32.46 12.57 1.65
C PHE A 220 -31.76 13.86 1.18
N TRP A 221 -31.45 14.70 2.16
CA TRP A 221 -30.48 15.78 2.10
C TRP A 221 -29.40 15.54 3.15
N LEU A 222 -28.12 15.50 2.76
CA LEU A 222 -27.03 15.12 3.65
C LEU A 222 -26.81 16.12 4.79
N GLY A 223 -27.00 17.42 4.53
CA GLY A 223 -26.77 18.52 5.46
C GLY A 223 -25.66 19.46 4.98
N LEU A 224 -25.93 20.76 4.97
CA LEU A 224 -24.99 21.79 4.49
C LEU A 224 -23.66 21.77 5.24
N GLU A 225 -23.67 21.49 6.54
CA GLU A 225 -22.44 21.39 7.33
C GLU A 225 -21.56 20.23 6.88
N LYS A 226 -22.18 19.07 6.60
CA LYS A 226 -21.46 17.88 6.11
C LYS A 226 -20.95 18.10 4.68
N ILE A 227 -21.73 18.77 3.83
CA ILE A 227 -21.34 19.12 2.46
C ILE A 227 -20.16 20.11 2.49
N HIS A 228 -20.21 21.14 3.33
CA HIS A 228 -19.11 22.09 3.53
C HIS A 228 -17.82 21.37 3.96
N ARG A 229 -17.91 20.51 4.98
CA ARG A 229 -16.77 19.71 5.47
C ARG A 229 -16.15 18.83 4.37
N LEU A 230 -16.97 18.24 3.50
CA LEU A 230 -16.49 17.44 2.36
C LEU A 230 -15.67 18.27 1.36
N VAL A 231 -16.11 19.49 1.04
CA VAL A 231 -15.52 20.32 -0.03
C VAL A 231 -14.54 21.39 0.46
N LYS A 232 -14.17 21.36 1.74
CA LYS A 232 -13.34 22.40 2.38
C LYS A 232 -11.90 22.47 1.88
N THR A 233 -11.28 21.32 1.59
CA THR A 233 -9.82 21.25 1.36
C THR A 233 -9.42 20.99 -0.10
N ASN A 234 -10.26 20.32 -0.89
CA ASN A 234 -9.93 19.88 -2.25
C ASN A 234 -10.90 20.51 -3.27
N SER A 235 -10.51 20.51 -4.54
CA SER A 235 -11.44 20.78 -5.65
C SER A 235 -12.33 19.55 -5.86
N PHE A 236 -13.64 19.75 -5.90
CA PHE A 236 -14.62 18.69 -6.14
C PHE A 236 -15.35 18.92 -7.45
N THR A 237 -15.62 17.82 -8.16
CA THR A 237 -16.52 17.79 -9.31
C THR A 237 -17.92 17.48 -8.81
N LEU A 238 -18.90 18.29 -9.21
CA LEU A 238 -20.33 18.01 -9.00
C LEU A 238 -20.89 17.31 -10.21
N ARG A 239 -21.71 16.28 -9.98
CA ARG A 239 -22.55 15.63 -10.98
C ARG A 239 -24.00 15.60 -10.51
N VAL A 240 -24.91 15.99 -11.38
CA VAL A 240 -26.36 15.99 -11.17
C VAL A 240 -26.98 15.07 -12.21
N GLU A 241 -27.60 13.98 -11.77
CA GLU A 241 -28.35 13.04 -12.62
C GLU A 241 -29.83 13.40 -12.59
N LEU A 242 -30.49 13.42 -13.76
CA LEU A 242 -31.87 13.89 -13.92
C LEU A 242 -32.66 12.90 -14.79
N GLU A 243 -33.88 12.57 -14.39
CA GLU A 243 -34.84 11.77 -15.17
C GLU A 243 -36.19 12.52 -15.23
N ASP A 244 -36.74 12.70 -16.43
CA ASP A 244 -38.09 13.24 -16.62
C ASP A 244 -39.17 12.12 -16.58
N TRP A 245 -40.44 12.50 -16.67
CA TRP A 245 -41.55 11.54 -16.66
C TRP A 245 -41.75 10.78 -17.97
N ASN A 246 -41.12 11.22 -19.05
CA ASN A 246 -41.11 10.55 -20.36
C ASN A 246 -39.97 9.54 -20.49
N GLY A 247 -39.11 9.42 -19.46
CA GLY A 247 -37.96 8.53 -19.43
C GLY A 247 -36.68 9.12 -20.06
N SER A 248 -36.69 10.39 -20.44
CA SER A 248 -35.50 11.12 -20.88
C SER A 248 -34.56 11.30 -19.70
N LYS A 249 -33.30 10.93 -19.88
CA LYS A 249 -32.25 11.08 -18.86
C LYS A 249 -31.22 12.09 -19.31
N GLY A 250 -30.86 13.00 -18.42
CA GLY A 250 -29.82 14.00 -18.63
C GLY A 250 -28.91 14.08 -17.43
N HIS A 251 -27.69 14.59 -17.63
CA HIS A 251 -26.80 14.92 -16.51
C HIS A 251 -26.13 16.26 -16.73
N ALA A 252 -25.81 16.94 -15.62
CA ALA A 252 -24.99 18.14 -15.58
C ALA A 252 -23.75 17.87 -14.71
N VAL A 253 -22.58 18.29 -15.19
CA VAL A 253 -21.28 18.11 -14.53
C VAL A 253 -20.59 19.45 -14.44
N TYR A 254 -20.06 19.77 -13.26
CA TYR A 254 -19.29 20.98 -13.01
C TYR A 254 -17.93 20.57 -12.47
N SER A 255 -16.85 20.92 -13.18
CA SER A 255 -15.48 20.52 -12.83
C SER A 255 -14.98 21.12 -11.51
N SER A 256 -15.64 22.18 -11.03
CA SER A 256 -15.43 22.76 -9.71
C SER A 256 -16.76 23.00 -8.99
N PHE A 257 -16.84 22.57 -7.74
CA PHE A 257 -17.96 22.74 -6.82
C PHE A 257 -17.44 23.01 -5.40
N LYS A 258 -17.93 24.08 -4.79
CA LYS A 258 -17.66 24.46 -3.40
C LYS A 258 -18.91 25.00 -2.74
N VAL A 259 -18.97 24.79 -1.42
CA VAL A 259 -19.99 25.37 -0.54
C VAL A 259 -19.25 26.02 0.62
N ALA A 260 -19.47 27.31 0.81
CA ALA A 260 -18.84 28.07 1.90
C ALA A 260 -19.37 27.64 3.28
N GLY A 261 -18.79 28.16 4.35
CA GLY A 261 -19.26 27.88 5.71
C GLY A 261 -20.57 28.61 6.04
N GLU A 262 -21.13 28.33 7.23
CA GLU A 262 -22.36 28.98 7.70
C GLU A 262 -22.23 30.52 7.82
N SER A 263 -21.02 31.03 8.09
CA SER A 263 -20.75 32.47 8.16
C SER A 263 -21.03 33.19 6.84
N ASP A 264 -20.92 32.49 5.72
CA ASP A 264 -21.23 32.97 4.38
C ASP A 264 -22.58 32.44 3.87
N SER A 265 -23.44 31.98 4.79
CA SER A 265 -24.73 31.36 4.48
C SER A 265 -24.63 30.21 3.45
N TYR A 266 -23.58 29.38 3.56
CA TYR A 266 -23.35 28.24 2.68
C TYR A 266 -23.38 28.58 1.18
N ARG A 267 -22.79 29.71 0.81
CA ARG A 267 -22.69 30.20 -0.57
C ARG A 267 -22.16 29.14 -1.54
N LEU A 268 -22.84 28.98 -2.68
CA LEU A 268 -22.46 28.08 -3.76
C LEU A 268 -21.39 28.73 -4.65
N ASP A 269 -20.37 27.97 -5.02
CA ASP A 269 -19.43 28.33 -6.09
C ASP A 269 -19.25 27.12 -7.01
N VAL A 270 -19.72 27.26 -8.25
CA VAL A 270 -19.63 26.25 -9.30
C VAL A 270 -19.06 26.83 -10.59
N SER A 271 -18.30 26.03 -11.34
CA SER A 271 -17.78 26.41 -12.66
C SER A 271 -17.40 25.19 -13.51
N GLY A 272 -17.12 25.43 -14.81
CA GLY A 272 -16.63 24.42 -15.75
C GLY A 272 -17.68 23.37 -16.10
N PHE A 273 -18.83 23.86 -16.60
CA PHE A 273 -19.95 23.02 -17.00
C PHE A 273 -19.64 22.09 -18.18
N GLY A 274 -20.24 20.91 -18.13
CA GLY A 274 -20.45 20.00 -19.25
C GLY A 274 -21.63 19.06 -18.95
N GLY A 275 -22.13 18.35 -19.95
CA GLY A 275 -23.23 17.39 -19.79
C GLY A 275 -24.34 17.57 -20.80
N THR A 276 -25.38 16.75 -20.68
CA THR A 276 -26.50 16.69 -21.65
C THR A 276 -27.78 17.36 -21.17
N ALA A 277 -27.85 17.77 -19.91
CA ALA A 277 -29.06 18.40 -19.34
C ALA A 277 -29.14 19.92 -19.56
N GLY A 278 -28.13 20.53 -20.17
CA GLY A 278 -27.94 21.98 -20.22
C GLY A 278 -27.58 22.57 -18.85
N ASP A 279 -27.06 23.80 -18.86
CA ASP A 279 -26.55 24.45 -17.66
C ASP A 279 -27.60 25.33 -17.01
N ALA A 280 -28.29 24.80 -15.98
CA ALA A 280 -29.27 25.57 -15.24
C ALA A 280 -28.68 26.31 -14.01
N LEU A 281 -27.36 26.19 -13.74
CA LEU A 281 -26.72 26.84 -12.59
C LEU A 281 -25.87 28.06 -12.97
N LEU A 282 -25.25 28.06 -14.16
CA LEU A 282 -24.41 29.16 -14.67
C LEU A 282 -25.03 29.90 -15.86
N GLU A 283 -25.79 29.20 -16.72
CA GLU A 283 -26.39 29.81 -17.92
C GLU A 283 -27.88 30.11 -17.71
N GLY A 284 -28.35 31.21 -18.31
CA GLY A 284 -29.74 31.66 -18.21
C GLY A 284 -29.87 33.18 -18.09
N ASN A 285 -31.04 33.63 -17.64
CA ASN A 285 -31.25 35.03 -17.27
C ASN A 285 -30.30 35.38 -16.11
N ALA A 286 -29.59 36.51 -16.19
CA ALA A 286 -28.65 36.95 -15.15
C ALA A 286 -29.26 37.07 -13.74
N LEU A 287 -30.59 37.15 -13.65
CA LEU A 287 -31.37 37.18 -12.41
C LEU A 287 -31.66 35.79 -11.82
N GLU A 288 -31.50 34.71 -12.59
CA GLU A 288 -31.84 33.33 -12.20
C GLU A 288 -30.59 32.45 -11.92
N ILE A 289 -29.38 32.99 -12.07
CA ILE A 289 -28.11 32.26 -11.87
C ILE A 289 -27.90 31.87 -10.41
N HIS A 290 -27.42 30.66 -10.16
CA HIS A 290 -27.28 30.08 -8.83
C HIS A 290 -25.87 30.17 -8.23
N THR A 291 -24.82 30.27 -9.06
CA THR A 291 -23.44 30.42 -8.55
C THR A 291 -23.27 31.76 -7.82
N SER A 292 -22.38 31.79 -6.84
CA SER A 292 -22.17 32.90 -5.87
C SER A 292 -23.34 33.24 -4.95
N MET A 293 -24.48 32.55 -5.06
CA MET A 293 -25.64 32.82 -4.22
C MET A 293 -25.56 32.10 -2.87
N PRO A 294 -25.97 32.74 -1.76
CA PRO A 294 -26.15 32.07 -0.48
C PRO A 294 -27.34 31.11 -0.51
N PHE A 295 -27.37 30.16 0.41
CA PHE A 295 -28.49 29.23 0.55
C PHE A 295 -29.67 29.93 1.24
N THR A 296 -30.90 29.69 0.80
CA THR A 296 -32.11 30.34 1.32
C THR A 296 -33.19 29.31 1.66
N THR A 297 -33.79 29.42 2.85
CA THR A 297 -34.91 28.58 3.34
C THR A 297 -36.12 29.45 3.63
N HIS A 298 -37.29 28.84 3.84
CA HIS A 298 -38.54 29.59 4.08
C HIS A 298 -38.48 30.47 5.36
N ASP A 299 -37.59 30.15 6.29
CA ASP A 299 -37.40 30.79 7.61
C ASP A 299 -36.09 31.60 7.68
N ARG A 300 -35.28 31.59 6.62
CA ARG A 300 -34.06 32.37 6.51
C ARG A 300 -33.83 32.81 5.08
N ASP A 301 -34.27 34.02 4.80
CA ASP A 301 -34.13 34.68 3.52
C ASP A 301 -32.71 35.24 3.33
N ASN A 302 -31.97 34.68 2.37
CA ASN A 302 -30.69 35.22 1.94
C ASN A 302 -30.69 35.51 0.42
N ASP A 303 -31.84 35.46 -0.25
CA ASP A 303 -31.90 35.66 -1.69
C ASP A 303 -31.88 37.16 -2.07
N GLU A 304 -31.83 37.46 -3.36
CA GLU A 304 -31.77 38.83 -3.89
C GLU A 304 -33.16 39.36 -4.32
N ASN A 305 -34.24 38.62 -4.08
CA ASN A 305 -35.59 39.02 -4.47
C ASN A 305 -36.19 40.00 -3.47
N THR A 306 -36.39 41.23 -3.90
CA THR A 306 -36.95 42.29 -3.04
C THR A 306 -38.48 42.22 -2.87
N ALA A 307 -39.17 41.36 -3.64
CA ALA A 307 -40.62 41.23 -3.62
C ALA A 307 -41.15 40.14 -2.65
N GLY A 308 -40.28 39.26 -2.14
CA GLY A 308 -40.63 38.15 -1.26
C GLY A 308 -39.55 37.08 -1.22
N ASN A 309 -39.73 36.08 -0.35
CA ASN A 309 -38.76 35.00 -0.15
C ASN A 309 -38.98 33.87 -1.19
N CYS A 310 -38.00 33.63 -2.05
CA CYS A 310 -38.09 32.64 -3.11
C CYS A 310 -38.25 31.21 -2.60
N ALA A 311 -37.74 30.87 -1.43
CA ALA A 311 -37.94 29.55 -0.84
C ALA A 311 -39.39 29.30 -0.42
N VAL A 312 -40.12 30.36 -0.04
CA VAL A 312 -41.56 30.29 0.23
C VAL A 312 -42.33 30.09 -1.07
N ASP A 313 -42.07 30.92 -2.08
CA ASP A 313 -42.79 30.90 -3.35
C ASP A 313 -42.54 29.62 -4.16
N SER A 314 -41.31 29.11 -4.09
CA SER A 314 -40.84 27.93 -4.83
C SER A 314 -40.98 26.63 -4.04
N HIS A 315 -41.47 26.70 -2.80
CA HIS A 315 -41.74 25.55 -1.93
C HIS A 315 -40.56 24.56 -1.78
N GLY A 316 -39.37 25.10 -1.54
CA GLY A 316 -38.13 24.34 -1.35
C GLY A 316 -36.95 25.25 -1.08
N ALA A 317 -35.93 24.77 -0.37
CA ALA A 317 -34.75 25.57 -0.07
C ALA A 317 -33.65 25.36 -1.12
N TRP A 318 -32.99 26.45 -1.53
CA TRP A 318 -32.00 26.41 -2.60
C TRP A 318 -31.09 27.64 -2.58
N TRP A 319 -30.09 27.65 -3.46
CA TRP A 319 -29.24 28.81 -3.73
C TRP A 319 -29.97 29.79 -4.66
N TYR A 320 -30.94 30.53 -4.16
CA TYR A 320 -31.76 31.44 -4.95
C TYR A 320 -31.08 32.80 -5.17
N LYS A 321 -31.31 33.39 -6.35
CA LYS A 321 -30.98 34.78 -6.66
C LYS A 321 -32.25 35.63 -6.68
N ASN A 322 -32.82 35.88 -7.86
CA ASN A 322 -34.20 36.29 -8.02
C ASN A 322 -35.03 35.04 -8.38
N CYS A 323 -35.11 34.15 -7.40
CA CYS A 323 -35.62 32.79 -7.49
C CYS A 323 -34.74 31.90 -8.34
N TYR A 324 -35.21 31.28 -9.43
CA TYR A 324 -34.45 30.16 -10.00
C TYR A 324 -34.65 29.84 -11.49
N SER A 325 -33.58 29.31 -12.08
CA SER A 325 -33.59 28.47 -13.28
C SER A 325 -33.61 26.97 -12.94
N SER A 326 -33.21 26.59 -11.72
CA SER A 326 -33.29 25.24 -11.18
C SER A 326 -33.77 25.23 -9.72
N ASN A 327 -34.65 24.29 -9.36
CA ASN A 327 -35.03 24.02 -7.98
C ASN A 327 -35.14 22.51 -7.75
N LEU A 328 -34.04 21.86 -7.38
CA LEU A 328 -34.01 20.40 -7.18
C LEU A 328 -34.59 19.96 -5.82
N ASN A 329 -34.82 20.91 -4.92
CA ASN A 329 -35.41 20.69 -3.61
C ASN A 329 -36.89 21.10 -3.56
N GLY A 330 -37.48 21.45 -4.70
CA GLY A 330 -38.89 21.76 -4.82
C GLY A 330 -39.80 20.56 -4.53
N LYS A 331 -41.10 20.84 -4.55
CA LYS A 331 -42.18 19.88 -4.35
C LYS A 331 -42.17 18.81 -5.45
N TYR A 332 -42.46 17.59 -5.07
CA TYR A 332 -42.59 16.47 -6.00
C TYR A 332 -43.98 16.51 -6.67
N THR A 333 -44.09 17.20 -7.81
CA THR A 333 -45.37 17.56 -8.45
C THR A 333 -45.76 16.67 -9.64
N GLY A 334 -44.99 15.61 -9.93
CA GLY A 334 -45.21 14.81 -11.13
C GLY A 334 -44.74 15.53 -12.40
N ASN A 335 -45.35 15.24 -13.55
CA ASN A 335 -45.03 15.87 -14.84
C ASN A 335 -45.72 17.25 -15.05
N ALA A 336 -46.23 17.84 -13.97
CA ALA A 336 -46.93 19.11 -14.00
C ALA A 336 -45.94 20.28 -14.21
N VAL A 337 -46.37 21.31 -14.95
CA VAL A 337 -45.70 22.60 -14.95
C VAL A 337 -46.09 23.31 -13.66
N ASP A 338 -45.17 23.39 -12.71
CA ASP A 338 -45.43 23.96 -11.39
C ASP A 338 -44.20 24.74 -10.93
N VAL A 339 -44.39 26.00 -10.56
CA VAL A 339 -43.34 26.88 -10.03
C VAL A 339 -42.85 26.46 -8.64
N GLN A 340 -43.56 25.54 -7.98
CA GLN A 340 -43.12 24.90 -6.74
C GLN A 340 -42.42 23.57 -7.00
N GLY A 341 -42.37 23.10 -8.25
CA GLY A 341 -41.91 21.78 -8.62
C GLY A 341 -40.39 21.59 -8.49
N MET A 342 -39.98 20.32 -8.46
CA MET A 342 -38.60 19.90 -8.65
C MET A 342 -38.16 20.10 -10.10
N VAL A 343 -37.47 21.19 -10.43
CA VAL A 343 -37.32 21.68 -11.82
C VAL A 343 -35.85 21.83 -12.23
N TRP A 344 -35.56 21.48 -13.50
CA TRP A 344 -34.32 21.82 -14.20
C TRP A 344 -34.64 22.36 -15.61
N LYS A 345 -34.73 23.69 -15.75
CA LYS A 345 -35.38 24.39 -16.88
C LYS A 345 -34.78 24.05 -18.25
N THR A 346 -33.47 23.83 -18.35
CA THR A 346 -32.77 23.53 -19.61
C THR A 346 -33.00 22.12 -20.14
N LEU A 347 -33.43 21.17 -19.28
CA LEU A 347 -33.69 19.79 -19.70
C LEU A 347 -35.13 19.62 -20.18
N THR A 348 -36.09 20.24 -19.49
CA THR A 348 -37.52 20.07 -19.76
C THR A 348 -38.11 21.16 -20.65
N ASN A 349 -37.31 22.16 -21.06
CA ASN A 349 -37.70 23.36 -21.84
C ASN A 349 -38.84 24.22 -21.24
N GLU A 350 -39.44 23.79 -20.13
CA GLU A 350 -40.48 24.43 -19.32
C GLU A 350 -40.22 24.09 -17.82
N ARG A 351 -40.88 24.78 -16.87
CA ARG A 351 -40.78 24.48 -15.42
C ARG A 351 -41.56 23.20 -15.03
N ARG A 352 -41.31 22.10 -15.73
CA ARG A 352 -41.94 20.79 -15.46
C ARG A 352 -41.20 20.05 -14.35
N GLY A 353 -41.98 19.42 -13.48
CA GLY A 353 -41.45 18.58 -12.42
C GLY A 353 -40.68 17.38 -12.98
N LEU A 354 -39.53 17.10 -12.36
CA LEU A 354 -38.69 15.95 -12.65
C LEU A 354 -39.20 14.71 -11.94
N LYS A 355 -38.86 13.53 -12.46
CA LYS A 355 -39.19 12.24 -11.86
C LYS A 355 -38.12 11.78 -10.87
N LYS A 356 -36.84 11.96 -11.21
CA LYS A 356 -35.71 11.63 -10.33
C LYS A 356 -34.61 12.67 -10.44
N VAL A 357 -33.95 12.94 -9.32
CA VAL A 357 -32.69 13.68 -9.26
C VAL A 357 -31.74 13.05 -8.24
N GLU A 358 -30.45 13.06 -8.56
CA GLU A 358 -29.39 12.68 -7.64
C GLU A 358 -28.21 13.63 -7.79
N MET A 359 -27.79 14.27 -6.70
CA MET A 359 -26.62 15.15 -6.67
C MET A 359 -25.48 14.51 -5.89
N LYS A 360 -24.31 14.49 -6.50
CA LYS A 360 -23.14 13.80 -5.96
C LYS A 360 -21.82 14.45 -6.32
N ILE A 361 -20.84 14.33 -5.42
CA ILE A 361 -19.54 14.97 -5.54
C ILE A 361 -18.38 13.98 -5.39
N ARG A 362 -17.29 14.24 -6.10
CA ARG A 362 -16.02 13.50 -5.95
C ARG A 362 -14.82 14.43 -6.14
N PRO A 363 -13.61 14.08 -5.67
CA PRO A 363 -12.41 14.87 -5.91
C PRO A 363 -12.16 15.09 -7.42
N SER A 364 -11.84 16.32 -7.84
CA SER A 364 -11.67 16.66 -9.27
C SER A 364 -10.39 16.10 -9.90
N ASP A 365 -9.40 15.75 -9.08
CA ASP A 365 -8.17 15.03 -9.47
C ASP A 365 -8.38 13.52 -9.65
N PHE A 366 -9.57 13.02 -9.34
CA PHE A 366 -9.94 11.64 -9.62
C PHE A 366 -10.05 11.40 -11.12
N VAL A 367 -8.97 10.88 -11.69
CA VAL A 367 -9.00 10.19 -12.99
C VAL A 367 -9.60 8.82 -12.71
N GLY A 368 -10.81 8.58 -13.22
CA GLY A 368 -11.66 7.46 -12.82
C GLY A 368 -11.01 6.08 -12.77
N SER A 369 -11.67 5.15 -12.07
CA SER A 369 -11.32 3.73 -12.13
C SER A 369 -11.13 3.31 -13.58
N PRO A 370 -10.03 2.62 -13.92
CA PRO A 370 -9.74 2.28 -15.29
C PRO A 370 -10.76 1.30 -15.92
N CYS A 371 -11.85 0.94 -15.23
CA CYS A 371 -12.98 0.16 -15.76
C CYS A 371 -14.31 0.94 -15.84
N SER A 372 -14.37 2.19 -15.39
CA SER A 372 -15.63 2.87 -15.13
C SER A 372 -16.35 3.44 -16.35
N SER A 373 -15.62 3.61 -17.46
CA SER A 373 -16.18 3.97 -18.77
C SER A 373 -16.47 2.73 -19.64
N SER A 374 -16.40 1.52 -19.07
CA SER A 374 -16.35 0.26 -19.82
C SER A 374 -15.33 0.32 -20.99
N PRO A 375 -14.03 0.46 -20.71
CA PRO A 375 -13.01 0.55 -21.76
C PRO A 375 -12.91 -0.72 -22.61
N CYS A 376 -13.46 -1.84 -22.11
CA CYS A 376 -13.65 -3.06 -22.87
C CYS A 376 -14.83 -2.86 -23.85
N LYS A 377 -14.53 -2.64 -25.13
CA LYS A 377 -15.54 -2.62 -26.20
C LYS A 377 -16.05 -4.05 -26.50
N ASN A 378 -17.18 -4.19 -27.20
CA ASN A 378 -17.79 -5.47 -27.62
C ASN A 378 -18.04 -6.53 -26.51
N ARG A 379 -18.69 -6.14 -25.40
CA ARG A 379 -19.14 -7.04 -24.31
C ARG A 379 -18.03 -7.79 -23.56
N GLY A 380 -16.79 -7.28 -23.54
CA GLY A 380 -15.73 -7.78 -22.66
C GLY A 380 -15.96 -7.38 -21.19
N THR A 381 -15.58 -8.25 -20.25
CA THR A 381 -15.64 -7.99 -18.81
C THR A 381 -14.37 -7.27 -18.36
N CYS A 382 -14.49 -6.10 -17.71
CA CYS A 382 -13.35 -5.34 -17.20
C CYS A 382 -13.03 -5.72 -15.74
N THR A 383 -11.79 -6.11 -15.47
CA THR A 383 -11.27 -6.44 -14.13
C THR A 383 -10.12 -5.51 -13.76
N VAL A 384 -10.25 -4.82 -12.63
CA VAL A 384 -9.22 -3.89 -12.11
C VAL A 384 -8.08 -4.70 -11.48
N THR A 385 -6.84 -4.50 -11.93
CA THR A 385 -5.65 -5.21 -11.40
C THR A 385 -4.88 -4.38 -10.37
N THR A 386 -4.87 -3.05 -10.49
CA THR A 386 -4.31 -2.12 -9.48
C THR A 386 -5.09 -0.79 -9.54
N PRO A 387 -4.87 0.17 -8.61
CA PRO A 387 -5.53 1.49 -8.63
C PRO A 387 -5.38 2.29 -9.94
N THR A 388 -4.40 1.93 -10.78
CA THR A 388 -4.11 2.58 -12.07
C THR A 388 -4.11 1.62 -13.27
N THR A 389 -4.40 0.32 -13.08
CA THR A 389 -4.34 -0.68 -14.17
C THR A 389 -5.58 -1.58 -14.23
N PHE A 390 -5.94 -2.01 -15.44
CA PHE A 390 -7.10 -2.86 -15.72
C PHE A 390 -6.79 -3.95 -16.76
N GLN A 391 -7.61 -4.99 -16.79
CA GLN A 391 -7.60 -6.07 -17.77
C GLN A 391 -9.01 -6.32 -18.31
N CYS A 392 -9.13 -6.59 -19.62
CA CYS A 392 -10.38 -7.00 -20.26
C CYS A 392 -10.38 -8.51 -20.53
N THR A 393 -11.47 -9.19 -20.18
CA THR A 393 -11.75 -10.60 -20.52
C THR A 393 -12.87 -10.65 -21.55
N CYS A 394 -12.58 -10.99 -22.81
CA CYS A 394 -13.61 -11.14 -23.85
C CYS A 394 -14.13 -12.60 -23.86
N SER A 395 -15.42 -12.82 -24.20
CA SER A 395 -15.98 -14.15 -24.40
C SER A 395 -15.16 -14.90 -25.47
N LEU A 396 -14.61 -16.07 -25.14
CA LEU A 396 -13.70 -16.93 -25.93
C LEU A 396 -12.18 -16.79 -25.67
N GLY A 397 -11.76 -16.40 -24.48
CA GLY A 397 -10.46 -16.85 -23.93
C GLY A 397 -9.20 -16.17 -24.48
N VAL A 398 -9.26 -14.89 -24.82
CA VAL A 398 -8.08 -14.08 -25.17
C VAL A 398 -7.93 -12.92 -24.18
N THR A 399 -6.71 -12.70 -23.67
CA THR A 399 -6.35 -11.62 -22.74
C THR A 399 -5.64 -10.47 -23.47
N GLY A 400 -6.13 -9.23 -23.35
CA GLY A 400 -5.53 -8.03 -23.95
C GLY A 400 -6.26 -6.73 -23.58
N SER A 401 -5.61 -5.57 -23.72
CA SER A 401 -6.01 -4.28 -23.11
C SER A 401 -7.15 -3.50 -23.80
N LEU A 402 -7.63 -3.91 -24.97
CA LEU A 402 -8.85 -3.38 -25.59
C LEU A 402 -9.50 -4.47 -26.45
N CYS A 403 -10.70 -4.95 -26.09
CA CYS A 403 -11.55 -5.72 -27.00
C CYS A 403 -12.11 -4.81 -28.12
N ASP A 404 -11.25 -4.22 -28.97
CA ASP A 404 -11.58 -3.68 -30.28
C ASP A 404 -10.28 -3.45 -31.05
N ILE A 405 -9.96 -4.36 -31.96
CA ILE A 405 -9.06 -3.99 -33.05
C ILE A 405 -9.98 -3.32 -34.07
N VAL A 406 -10.08 -1.98 -34.05
CA VAL A 406 -10.72 -1.26 -35.17
C VAL A 406 -9.92 -1.62 -36.40
N LYS A 407 -10.51 -2.44 -37.26
CA LYS A 407 -9.83 -2.95 -38.44
C LYS A 407 -9.83 -1.90 -39.54
N ARG A 408 -8.86 -2.02 -40.44
CA ARG A 408 -8.65 -1.10 -41.55
C ARG A 408 -9.87 -0.97 -42.46
N ASP A 409 -10.48 -2.11 -42.79
CA ASP A 409 -11.60 -2.23 -43.72
C ASP A 409 -12.46 -3.48 -43.40
N CYS A 410 -13.51 -3.69 -44.18
CA CYS A 410 -14.41 -4.84 -44.03
C CYS A 410 -13.73 -6.19 -44.28
N LEU A 411 -12.67 -6.25 -45.09
CA LEU A 411 -11.93 -7.48 -45.35
C LEU A 411 -11.10 -7.90 -44.13
N ALA A 412 -10.50 -6.92 -43.45
CA ALA A 412 -9.79 -7.14 -42.20
C ALA A 412 -10.73 -7.49 -41.04
N LEU A 413 -11.98 -6.99 -41.05
CA LEU A 413 -13.04 -7.47 -40.16
C LEU A 413 -13.41 -8.93 -40.46
N TYR A 414 -13.65 -9.26 -41.72
CA TYR A 414 -13.99 -10.62 -42.13
C TYR A 414 -12.91 -11.63 -41.76
N SER A 415 -11.64 -11.31 -42.04
CA SER A 415 -10.48 -12.13 -41.64
C SER A 415 -10.34 -12.29 -40.12
N ALA A 416 -10.93 -11.39 -39.33
CA ALA A 416 -10.95 -11.44 -37.88
C ALA A 416 -12.18 -12.17 -37.31
N GLY A 417 -12.99 -12.82 -38.17
CA GLY A 417 -14.13 -13.65 -37.77
C GLY A 417 -15.48 -12.94 -37.78
N TYR A 418 -15.56 -11.70 -38.25
CA TYR A 418 -16.84 -10.98 -38.40
C TYR A 418 -17.52 -11.38 -39.71
N THR A 419 -18.59 -12.18 -39.64
CA THR A 419 -19.21 -12.80 -40.83
C THR A 419 -20.63 -12.29 -41.14
N SER A 420 -21.17 -11.35 -40.37
CA SER A 420 -22.53 -10.82 -40.56
C SER A 420 -22.52 -9.51 -41.36
N ASP A 421 -23.44 -9.36 -42.31
CA ASP A 421 -23.65 -8.07 -42.99
C ASP A 421 -24.11 -7.00 -42.00
N GLY A 422 -23.72 -5.75 -42.24
CA GLY A 422 -24.19 -4.63 -41.44
C GLY A 422 -23.23 -3.46 -41.41
N VAL A 423 -23.53 -2.49 -40.55
CA VAL A 423 -22.74 -1.26 -40.43
C VAL A 423 -21.68 -1.40 -39.36
N TYR A 424 -20.42 -1.33 -39.77
CA TYR A 424 -19.25 -1.42 -38.90
C TYR A 424 -18.48 -0.11 -38.86
N THR A 425 -17.70 0.08 -37.80
CA THR A 425 -16.73 1.17 -37.70
C THR A 425 -15.36 0.68 -38.14
N ILE A 426 -14.76 1.34 -39.13
CA ILE A 426 -13.42 1.01 -39.66
C ILE A 426 -12.47 2.21 -39.50
N LYS A 427 -11.16 1.94 -39.48
CA LYS A 427 -10.11 2.95 -39.41
C LYS A 427 -9.00 2.63 -40.43
N PRO A 428 -9.11 3.15 -41.66
CA PRO A 428 -8.18 2.80 -42.73
C PRO A 428 -6.78 3.39 -42.57
N ASP A 429 -6.64 4.54 -41.94
CA ASP A 429 -5.40 5.29 -41.80
C ASP A 429 -5.29 5.93 -40.39
N SER A 430 -4.32 6.83 -40.18
CA SER A 430 -4.13 7.51 -38.90
C SER A 430 -5.26 8.51 -38.55
N GLN A 431 -6.12 8.87 -39.51
CA GLN A 431 -7.20 9.83 -39.30
C GLN A 431 -8.40 9.20 -38.59
N SER A 432 -9.43 10.01 -38.33
CA SER A 432 -10.62 9.59 -37.59
C SER A 432 -11.34 8.40 -38.25
N PRO A 433 -11.80 7.41 -37.43
CA PRO A 433 -12.57 6.27 -37.92
C PRO A 433 -13.94 6.71 -38.45
N PHE A 434 -14.55 5.91 -39.31
CA PHE A 434 -15.88 6.18 -39.86
C PHE A 434 -16.69 4.89 -40.07
N ARG A 435 -18.01 5.05 -40.19
CA ARG A 435 -18.94 3.93 -40.36
C ARG A 435 -19.13 3.58 -41.83
N VAL A 436 -19.15 2.29 -42.15
CA VAL A 436 -19.39 1.73 -43.48
C VAL A 436 -20.34 0.54 -43.40
N TYR A 437 -21.09 0.28 -44.46
CA TYR A 437 -21.78 -1.00 -44.60
C TYR A 437 -20.78 -2.05 -45.13
N CYS A 438 -20.61 -3.12 -44.37
CA CYS A 438 -19.84 -4.28 -44.79
C CYS A 438 -20.78 -5.38 -45.29
N ASP A 439 -20.50 -5.83 -46.51
CA ASP A 439 -21.15 -6.98 -47.14
C ASP A 439 -20.21 -8.19 -46.97
N MET A 440 -20.49 -8.97 -45.94
CA MET A 440 -19.72 -10.13 -45.50
C MET A 440 -20.22 -11.43 -46.14
N THR A 441 -21.50 -11.49 -46.50
CA THR A 441 -22.16 -12.70 -46.99
C THR A 441 -22.03 -12.87 -48.50
N SER A 442 -21.97 -11.78 -49.27
CA SER A 442 -21.86 -11.89 -50.74
C SER A 442 -20.46 -12.33 -51.15
N ASN A 443 -20.36 -13.56 -51.65
CA ASN A 443 -19.10 -14.22 -52.07
C ASN A 443 -18.09 -14.48 -50.93
N ASN A 444 -18.50 -14.45 -49.65
CA ASN A 444 -17.67 -14.79 -48.48
C ASN A 444 -16.34 -14.00 -48.36
N ASP A 445 -16.36 -12.66 -48.50
CA ASP A 445 -15.12 -11.92 -48.81
C ASP A 445 -15.00 -10.51 -48.20
N GLY A 446 -15.90 -10.09 -47.31
CA GLY A 446 -15.78 -8.84 -46.55
C GLY A 446 -15.65 -7.55 -47.36
N TRP A 447 -16.66 -7.23 -48.17
CA TRP A 447 -16.65 -6.05 -49.05
C TRP A 447 -17.04 -4.75 -48.33
N THR A 448 -16.35 -3.65 -48.66
CA THR A 448 -16.71 -2.30 -48.18
C THR A 448 -17.62 -1.63 -49.21
N VAL A 449 -18.89 -1.38 -48.85
CA VAL A 449 -19.84 -0.72 -49.76
C VAL A 449 -19.57 0.80 -49.76
N ILE A 450 -19.40 1.38 -50.95
CA ILE A 450 -19.10 2.82 -51.12
C ILE A 450 -20.30 3.60 -51.67
N GLN A 451 -21.22 2.91 -52.34
CA GLN A 451 -22.47 3.47 -52.85
C GLN A 451 -23.54 2.39 -52.85
N ARG A 452 -24.77 2.77 -52.50
CA ARG A 452 -25.91 1.86 -52.48
C ARG A 452 -27.20 2.60 -52.87
N ARG A 453 -27.89 2.07 -53.88
CA ARG A 453 -29.19 2.53 -54.42
C ARG A 453 -30.15 1.36 -54.45
N THR A 454 -31.29 1.52 -53.78
CA THR A 454 -32.26 0.44 -53.52
C THR A 454 -33.72 0.87 -53.60
N ASP A 455 -34.05 2.13 -53.29
CA ASP A 455 -35.43 2.58 -53.11
C ASP A 455 -35.70 4.07 -53.40
N GLY A 456 -34.66 4.87 -53.69
CA GLY A 456 -34.77 6.30 -53.93
C GLY A 456 -35.02 7.15 -52.67
N SER A 457 -34.81 6.61 -51.47
CA SER A 457 -35.02 7.32 -50.19
C SER A 457 -34.07 8.50 -49.96
N THR A 458 -32.96 8.57 -50.69
CA THR A 458 -31.94 9.62 -50.54
C THR A 458 -31.77 10.40 -51.84
N ASP A 459 -31.67 11.73 -51.75
CA ASP A 459 -31.36 12.59 -52.91
C ASP A 459 -29.86 12.57 -53.21
N PHE A 460 -29.51 12.26 -54.46
CA PHE A 460 -28.13 12.23 -54.96
C PHE A 460 -27.80 13.45 -55.83
N PHE A 461 -28.76 14.35 -56.09
CA PHE A 461 -28.47 15.62 -56.76
C PHE A 461 -27.92 16.63 -55.75
N LEU A 462 -26.72 16.37 -55.23
CA LEU A 462 -26.08 17.16 -54.17
C LEU A 462 -24.83 17.91 -54.63
N GLY A 463 -24.34 18.82 -53.78
CA GLY A 463 -23.18 19.67 -54.08
C GLY A 463 -21.84 18.99 -53.79
N TRP A 464 -20.74 19.67 -54.10
CA TRP A 464 -19.38 19.18 -53.94
C TRP A 464 -19.09 18.75 -52.50
N GLN A 465 -19.50 19.57 -51.54
CA GLN A 465 -19.23 19.32 -50.12
C GLN A 465 -19.95 18.08 -49.60
N ASP A 466 -21.17 17.81 -50.08
CA ASP A 466 -21.93 16.62 -49.72
C ASP A 466 -21.25 15.37 -50.28
N TYR A 467 -20.87 15.38 -51.56
CA TYR A 467 -20.16 14.28 -52.18
C TYR A 467 -18.76 14.07 -51.59
N LYS A 468 -18.10 15.12 -51.12
CA LYS A 468 -16.82 15.04 -50.40
C LYS A 468 -16.96 14.32 -49.07
N THR A 469 -17.92 14.73 -48.25
CA THR A 469 -18.11 14.23 -46.87
C THR A 469 -18.94 12.95 -46.77
N GLY A 470 -19.79 12.68 -47.76
CA GLY A 470 -20.73 11.57 -47.81
C GLY A 470 -22.09 11.91 -47.19
N PHE A 471 -23.13 11.21 -47.63
CA PHE A 471 -24.52 11.46 -47.24
C PHE A 471 -25.36 10.18 -47.31
N GLY A 472 -26.55 10.20 -46.71
CA GLY A 472 -27.46 9.06 -46.64
C GLY A 472 -27.25 8.17 -45.41
N ASN A 473 -27.90 7.01 -45.39
CA ASN A 473 -27.86 6.05 -44.29
C ASN A 473 -27.14 4.77 -44.73
N PRO A 474 -26.05 4.36 -44.08
CA PRO A 474 -25.35 3.11 -44.39
C PRO A 474 -26.23 1.84 -44.35
N ASN A 475 -27.32 1.82 -43.57
CA ASN A 475 -28.29 0.71 -43.59
C ASN A 475 -29.29 0.77 -44.77
N GLY A 476 -29.38 1.91 -45.45
CA GLY A 476 -30.27 2.19 -46.58
C GLY A 476 -29.48 2.62 -47.82
N GLU A 477 -29.90 3.72 -48.46
CA GLU A 477 -29.16 4.38 -49.54
C GLU A 477 -28.13 5.36 -49.01
N TYR A 478 -26.93 5.37 -49.59
CA TYR A 478 -25.89 6.32 -49.22
C TYR A 478 -24.77 6.42 -50.25
N TRP A 479 -24.02 7.52 -50.15
CA TRP A 479 -22.71 7.71 -50.75
C TRP A 479 -21.68 7.88 -49.63
N LEU A 480 -20.61 7.08 -49.64
CA LEU A 480 -19.66 7.07 -48.52
C LEU A 480 -18.93 8.42 -48.34
N GLY A 481 -18.69 9.13 -49.44
CA GLY A 481 -17.94 10.38 -49.48
C GLY A 481 -16.59 10.20 -50.19
N ASN A 482 -16.28 11.07 -51.14
CA ASN A 482 -15.10 10.99 -51.99
C ASN A 482 -13.80 11.03 -51.17
N GLU A 483 -13.78 11.78 -50.07
CA GLU A 483 -12.61 11.81 -49.18
C GLU A 483 -12.37 10.45 -48.51
N LYS A 484 -13.44 9.78 -48.06
CA LYS A 484 -13.35 8.46 -47.44
C LYS A 484 -13.03 7.37 -48.47
N ILE A 485 -13.57 7.48 -49.68
CA ILE A 485 -13.24 6.57 -50.79
C ILE A 485 -11.78 6.74 -51.22
N HIS A 486 -11.27 7.97 -51.31
CA HIS A 486 -9.86 8.25 -51.54
C HIS A 486 -8.98 7.61 -50.46
N ARG A 487 -9.30 7.84 -49.18
CA ARG A 487 -8.59 7.24 -48.04
C ARG A 487 -8.55 5.71 -48.08
N LEU A 488 -9.61 5.06 -48.54
CA LEU A 488 -9.65 3.59 -48.68
C LEU A 488 -8.85 3.10 -49.89
N THR A 489 -8.92 3.84 -51.00
CA THR A 489 -8.28 3.43 -52.26
C THR A 489 -6.79 3.77 -52.33
N SER A 490 -6.31 4.70 -51.50
CA SER A 490 -4.88 5.08 -51.44
C SER A 490 -3.99 4.09 -50.68
N LEU A 491 -4.58 3.16 -49.91
CA LEU A 491 -3.86 2.15 -49.12
C LEU A 491 -3.18 1.08 -49.97
N GLY A 492 -3.58 0.94 -51.23
CA GLY A 492 -3.05 -0.06 -52.14
C GLY A 492 -4.00 -0.34 -53.29
N GLN A 493 -3.71 -1.39 -54.06
CA GLN A 493 -4.55 -1.77 -55.17
C GLN A 493 -5.90 -2.28 -54.64
N ASN A 494 -6.99 -1.64 -55.07
CA ASN A 494 -8.34 -2.03 -54.71
C ASN A 494 -9.06 -2.63 -55.92
N THR A 495 -9.85 -3.66 -55.67
CA THR A 495 -10.81 -4.18 -56.64
C THR A 495 -12.15 -3.47 -56.44
N LEU A 496 -12.85 -3.20 -57.54
CA LEU A 496 -14.22 -2.68 -57.52
C LEU A 496 -15.17 -3.76 -58.04
N ARG A 497 -16.28 -3.95 -57.34
CA ARG A 497 -17.42 -4.72 -57.80
C ARG A 497 -18.66 -3.84 -57.82
N VAL A 498 -19.33 -3.82 -58.96
CA VAL A 498 -20.62 -3.14 -59.17
C VAL A 498 -21.67 -4.21 -59.37
N GLU A 499 -22.73 -4.19 -58.56
CA GLU A 499 -23.86 -5.11 -58.65
C GLU A 499 -25.12 -4.35 -59.05
N LEU A 500 -25.83 -4.86 -60.06
CA LEU A 500 -26.95 -4.20 -60.70
C LEU A 500 -28.16 -5.15 -60.72
N GLU A 501 -29.36 -4.63 -60.45
CA GLU A 501 -30.63 -5.35 -60.57
C GLU A 501 -31.58 -4.56 -61.48
N ALA A 502 -32.12 -5.20 -62.51
CA ALA A 502 -33.15 -4.64 -63.38
C ALA A 502 -34.56 -4.87 -62.80
N TRP A 503 -35.57 -4.21 -63.38
CA TRP A 503 -36.95 -4.24 -62.88
C TRP A 503 -37.66 -5.59 -63.11
N ASP A 504 -37.20 -6.37 -64.07
CA ASP A 504 -37.59 -7.76 -64.32
C ASP A 504 -36.98 -8.75 -63.29
N GLY A 505 -36.11 -8.28 -62.40
CA GLY A 505 -35.40 -9.08 -61.40
C GLY A 505 -34.07 -9.66 -61.87
N SER A 506 -33.66 -9.42 -63.12
CA SER A 506 -32.38 -9.86 -63.67
C SER A 506 -31.21 -9.18 -62.95
N LYS A 507 -30.18 -9.93 -62.61
CA LYS A 507 -29.00 -9.45 -61.85
C LYS A 507 -27.73 -9.53 -62.69
N TYR A 508 -26.93 -8.47 -62.62
CA TYR A 508 -25.69 -8.33 -63.38
C TYR A 508 -24.58 -7.80 -62.49
N PHE A 509 -23.33 -8.02 -62.90
CA PHE A 509 -22.18 -7.45 -62.19
C PHE A 509 -21.07 -7.00 -63.14
N ALA A 510 -20.27 -6.05 -62.67
CA ALA A 510 -19.02 -5.62 -63.28
C ALA A 510 -17.92 -5.61 -62.20
N ASN A 511 -16.82 -6.32 -62.46
CA ASN A 511 -15.64 -6.36 -61.60
C ASN A 511 -14.48 -5.65 -62.31
N TYR A 512 -13.67 -4.92 -61.55
CA TYR A 512 -12.45 -4.28 -62.02
C TYR A 512 -11.31 -4.66 -61.08
N SER A 513 -10.20 -5.13 -61.64
CA SER A 513 -9.02 -5.54 -60.86
C SER A 513 -8.24 -4.36 -60.26
N SER A 514 -8.51 -3.14 -60.71
CA SER A 514 -7.93 -1.91 -60.17
C SER A 514 -8.97 -0.80 -60.12
N PHE A 515 -9.08 -0.14 -58.98
CA PHE A 515 -9.94 1.01 -58.72
C PHE A 515 -9.27 1.97 -57.76
N LEU A 516 -9.14 3.23 -58.16
CA LEU A 516 -8.54 4.29 -57.37
C LEU A 516 -9.28 5.61 -57.60
N VAL A 517 -9.53 6.33 -56.51
CA VAL A 517 -10.02 7.71 -56.53
C VAL A 517 -8.89 8.60 -56.04
N ALA A 518 -8.47 9.56 -56.86
CA ALA A 518 -7.38 10.49 -56.52
C ALA A 518 -7.78 11.44 -55.38
N LYS A 519 -6.80 12.19 -54.86
CA LYS A 519 -7.02 13.21 -53.83
C LYS A 519 -7.83 14.40 -54.35
N GLU A 520 -8.35 15.22 -53.43
CA GLU A 520 -9.16 16.40 -53.75
C GLU A 520 -8.46 17.38 -54.70
N SER A 521 -7.14 17.58 -54.58
CA SER A 521 -6.38 18.50 -55.46
C SER A 521 -6.37 18.07 -56.93
N GLU A 522 -6.76 16.82 -57.21
CA GLU A 522 -6.94 16.28 -58.55
C GLU A 522 -8.43 16.09 -58.91
N SER A 523 -9.31 16.72 -58.14
CA SER A 523 -10.76 16.67 -58.27
C SER A 523 -11.31 15.23 -58.22
N TYR A 524 -10.76 14.40 -57.31
CA TYR A 524 -11.17 13.01 -57.11
C TYR A 524 -11.20 12.18 -58.40
N ARG A 525 -10.22 12.38 -59.28
CA ARG A 525 -10.10 11.68 -60.57
C ARG A 525 -10.22 10.16 -60.42
N LEU A 526 -11.03 9.54 -61.27
CA LEU A 526 -11.20 8.08 -61.34
C LEU A 526 -10.05 7.44 -62.11
N ASN A 527 -9.49 6.36 -61.58
CA ASN A 527 -8.62 5.45 -62.30
C ASN A 527 -9.10 4.01 -62.09
N VAL A 528 -9.53 3.35 -63.17
CA VAL A 528 -10.14 2.02 -63.13
C VAL A 528 -9.72 1.19 -64.34
N SER A 529 -9.43 -0.10 -64.13
CA SER A 529 -8.99 -1.00 -65.20
C SER A 529 -9.19 -2.49 -64.86
N GLY A 530 -9.02 -3.34 -65.88
CA GLY A 530 -9.09 -4.80 -65.74
C GLY A 530 -10.51 -5.32 -65.55
N TYR A 531 -11.42 -4.86 -66.41
CA TYR A 531 -12.82 -5.22 -66.40
C TYR A 531 -13.07 -6.71 -66.67
N GLN A 532 -14.00 -7.30 -65.91
CA GLN A 532 -14.66 -8.59 -66.18
C GLN A 532 -16.10 -8.56 -65.63
N GLY A 533 -17.07 -9.18 -66.30
CA GLY A 533 -18.42 -9.30 -65.74
C GLY A 533 -19.52 -9.52 -66.79
N THR A 534 -20.76 -9.53 -66.32
CA THR A 534 -21.96 -9.75 -67.16
C THR A 534 -22.69 -8.46 -67.52
N ALA A 535 -22.36 -7.33 -66.89
CA ALA A 535 -23.03 -6.04 -67.11
C ALA A 535 -22.49 -5.23 -68.31
N GLY A 536 -21.44 -5.72 -68.99
CA GLY A 536 -20.61 -4.90 -69.89
C GLY A 536 -19.78 -3.84 -69.15
N ASP A 537 -18.75 -3.30 -69.81
CA ASP A 537 -17.88 -2.25 -69.26
C ASP A 537 -18.45 -0.86 -69.59
N SER A 538 -18.75 -0.06 -68.56
CA SER A 538 -19.21 1.32 -68.71
C SER A 538 -18.31 2.32 -67.95
N LEU A 539 -17.16 1.86 -67.43
CA LEU A 539 -16.24 2.70 -66.66
C LEU A 539 -14.83 2.78 -67.28
N SER A 540 -14.21 1.68 -67.71
CA SER A 540 -12.82 1.66 -68.21
C SER A 540 -12.69 1.64 -69.72
N ASP A 541 -13.52 0.86 -70.41
CA ASP A 541 -13.52 0.72 -71.86
C ASP A 541 -14.96 0.57 -72.36
N GLY A 542 -15.58 1.70 -72.68
CA GLY A 542 -16.96 1.72 -73.19
C GLY A 542 -17.00 1.50 -74.70
N ALA A 543 -18.12 0.99 -75.21
CA ALA A 543 -18.40 0.90 -76.65
C ALA A 543 -18.30 2.24 -77.42
N ASN A 544 -18.20 3.38 -76.70
CA ASN A 544 -17.92 4.71 -77.23
C ASN A 544 -16.90 5.44 -76.33
N GLN A 545 -15.68 5.65 -76.84
CA GLN A 545 -14.59 6.28 -76.10
C GLN A 545 -14.88 7.73 -75.66
N ASN A 546 -15.87 8.40 -76.25
CA ASN A 546 -16.22 9.79 -75.90
C ASN A 546 -16.98 9.93 -74.57
N VAL A 547 -17.45 8.83 -73.99
CA VAL A 547 -18.33 8.84 -72.79
C VAL A 547 -17.78 8.01 -71.62
N VAL A 548 -16.51 7.60 -71.69
CA VAL A 548 -15.82 6.76 -70.68
C VAL A 548 -15.46 7.56 -69.42
N SER A 549 -15.77 7.02 -68.23
CA SER A 549 -15.50 7.66 -66.94
C SER A 549 -14.04 7.57 -66.48
N ASN A 550 -13.27 6.56 -66.93
CA ASN A 550 -11.87 6.40 -66.53
C ASN A 550 -11.02 7.62 -66.91
N GLY A 551 -10.20 8.08 -65.98
CA GLY A 551 -9.36 9.26 -66.10
C GLY A 551 -10.09 10.60 -65.91
N MET A 552 -11.42 10.60 -65.77
CA MET A 552 -12.19 11.83 -65.60
C MET A 552 -12.21 12.30 -64.15
N LYS A 553 -12.35 13.61 -63.98
CA LYS A 553 -12.56 14.27 -62.69
C LYS A 553 -14.01 14.11 -62.25
N PHE A 554 -14.27 14.17 -60.96
CA PHE A 554 -15.63 14.12 -60.42
C PHE A 554 -16.30 15.48 -60.63
N SER A 555 -17.55 15.49 -61.10
CA SER A 555 -18.35 16.72 -61.27
C SER A 555 -19.64 16.63 -60.46
N THR A 556 -20.05 17.75 -59.88
CA THR A 556 -21.31 17.94 -59.12
C THR A 556 -22.07 19.14 -59.67
N ARG A 557 -23.30 19.38 -59.18
CA ARG A 557 -24.15 20.48 -59.69
C ARG A 557 -23.55 21.89 -59.56
N ASP A 558 -22.67 22.05 -58.58
CA ASP A 558 -21.97 23.28 -58.19
C ASP A 558 -20.48 23.28 -58.56
N MET A 559 -19.95 22.19 -59.12
CA MET A 559 -18.58 22.10 -59.59
C MET A 559 -18.47 21.27 -60.88
N ASP A 560 -18.27 21.98 -61.99
CA ASP A 560 -18.18 21.39 -63.32
C ASP A 560 -16.72 21.06 -63.69
N ASN A 561 -16.36 19.78 -63.63
CA ASN A 561 -15.04 19.27 -64.00
C ASN A 561 -15.09 18.34 -65.24
N ASP A 562 -16.19 18.34 -65.99
CA ASP A 562 -16.33 17.51 -67.18
C ASP A 562 -15.82 18.21 -68.46
N LEU A 563 -15.94 17.55 -69.62
CA LEU A 563 -15.47 18.08 -70.91
C LEU A 563 -16.63 18.54 -71.82
N ALA A 564 -17.87 18.55 -71.33
CA ALA A 564 -19.02 18.98 -72.10
C ALA A 564 -19.14 20.52 -72.11
N ALA A 565 -19.88 21.05 -73.09
CA ALA A 565 -20.16 22.48 -73.15
C ALA A 565 -21.14 22.96 -72.04
N SER A 566 -21.88 22.02 -71.45
CA SER A 566 -22.84 22.27 -70.38
C SER A 566 -22.66 21.21 -69.29
N SER A 567 -22.73 21.63 -68.02
CA SER A 567 -22.55 20.73 -66.87
C SER A 567 -23.41 19.47 -66.95
N CYS A 568 -22.73 18.32 -67.08
CA CYS A 568 -23.40 17.03 -67.15
C CYS A 568 -24.02 16.62 -65.83
N ALA A 569 -23.47 17.10 -64.71
CA ALA A 569 -24.05 16.89 -63.40
C ALA A 569 -25.43 17.57 -63.26
N ASN A 570 -25.60 18.76 -63.84
CA ASN A 570 -26.90 19.45 -63.89
C ASN A 570 -27.86 18.77 -64.87
N THR A 571 -27.36 18.33 -66.02
CA THR A 571 -28.17 17.66 -67.05
C THR A 571 -28.72 16.32 -66.58
N ASN A 572 -27.87 15.51 -65.93
CA ASN A 572 -28.18 14.16 -65.46
C ASN A 572 -28.60 14.11 -63.98
N VAL A 573 -28.76 15.27 -63.34
CA VAL A 573 -29.20 15.45 -61.94
C VAL A 573 -28.47 14.54 -60.93
N ALA A 574 -27.14 14.45 -61.05
CA ALA A 574 -26.31 13.62 -60.18
C ALA A 574 -24.83 14.06 -60.18
N GLY A 575 -24.09 13.69 -59.13
CA GLY A 575 -22.63 13.80 -59.13
C GLY A 575 -21.98 12.52 -59.67
N TRP A 576 -21.06 12.65 -60.63
CA TRP A 576 -20.38 11.49 -61.25
C TRP A 576 -19.05 11.88 -61.94
N TRP A 577 -18.30 10.87 -62.36
CA TRP A 577 -17.12 11.03 -63.25
C TRP A 577 -17.58 11.16 -64.71
N PHE A 578 -18.05 12.34 -65.08
CA PHE A 578 -18.50 12.63 -66.43
C PHE A 578 -17.34 12.99 -67.36
N ARG A 579 -17.35 12.45 -68.59
CA ARG A 579 -16.49 12.89 -69.71
C ARG A 579 -17.21 13.88 -70.60
N ASN A 580 -18.15 13.36 -71.39
CA ASN A 580 -19.12 14.12 -72.17
C ASN A 580 -20.51 13.56 -71.85
N CYS A 581 -20.95 13.79 -70.62
CA CYS A 581 -22.21 13.34 -70.01
C CYS A 581 -22.40 11.83 -69.80
N SER A 582 -21.29 11.07 -69.81
CA SER A 582 -21.08 9.67 -69.37
C SER A 582 -22.02 8.60 -69.91
N ALA A 583 -21.49 7.40 -70.16
CA ALA A 583 -22.25 6.20 -70.45
C ALA A 583 -22.88 5.57 -69.19
N SER A 584 -22.62 6.11 -68.00
CA SER A 584 -23.20 5.58 -66.77
C SER A 584 -23.46 6.69 -65.78
N ASN A 585 -24.54 6.54 -65.03
CA ASN A 585 -24.93 7.42 -63.95
C ASN A 585 -25.60 6.61 -62.84
N LEU A 586 -24.81 5.89 -62.03
CA LEU A 586 -25.37 5.12 -60.91
C LEU A 586 -25.89 6.01 -59.78
N ASN A 587 -25.55 7.30 -59.79
CA ASN A 587 -26.05 8.30 -58.85
C ASN A 587 -27.29 9.03 -59.37
N GLY A 588 -27.84 8.64 -60.53
CA GLY A 588 -29.03 9.26 -61.11
C GLY A 588 -30.30 9.14 -60.25
N ARG A 589 -31.34 9.87 -60.64
CA ARG A 589 -32.64 9.84 -59.97
C ARG A 589 -33.29 8.47 -60.10
N TYR A 590 -34.03 8.07 -59.06
CA TYR A 590 -34.80 6.83 -59.10
C TYR A 590 -36.08 7.07 -59.93
N LEU A 591 -36.13 6.54 -61.16
CA LEU A 591 -37.20 6.83 -62.13
C LEU A 591 -38.13 5.64 -62.41
N GLY A 592 -38.00 4.51 -61.71
CA GLY A 592 -38.76 3.30 -62.07
C GLY A 592 -38.19 2.63 -63.34
N ASP A 593 -38.98 1.82 -64.04
CA ASP A 593 -38.61 1.17 -65.31
C ASP A 593 -38.73 2.12 -66.52
N ASN A 594 -38.24 3.35 -66.37
CA ASN A 594 -38.25 4.39 -67.39
C ASN A 594 -36.90 4.51 -68.10
N VAL A 595 -36.95 4.98 -69.34
CA VAL A 595 -35.78 5.25 -70.19
C VAL A 595 -35.48 6.75 -70.14
N ASP A 596 -34.43 7.13 -69.39
CA ASP A 596 -33.97 8.52 -69.23
C ASP A 596 -32.53 8.51 -68.68
N THR A 597 -31.63 9.32 -69.25
CA THR A 597 -30.23 9.45 -68.83
C THR A 597 -30.08 9.99 -67.41
N LYS A 598 -31.11 10.68 -66.91
CA LYS A 598 -31.21 11.15 -65.51
C LYS A 598 -31.43 10.01 -64.52
N GLY A 599 -31.77 8.81 -64.98
CA GLY A 599 -32.02 7.64 -64.16
C GLY A 599 -30.75 6.99 -63.59
N VAL A 600 -30.91 5.96 -62.75
CA VAL A 600 -29.81 5.08 -62.32
C VAL A 600 -29.40 4.19 -63.49
N THR A 601 -28.39 4.59 -64.27
CA THR A 601 -28.13 3.99 -65.60
C THR A 601 -26.75 3.35 -65.75
N TRP A 602 -26.72 2.26 -66.54
CA TRP A 602 -25.51 1.57 -66.97
C TRP A 602 -25.64 1.21 -68.47
N TYR A 603 -24.93 1.94 -69.33
CA TYR A 603 -25.17 1.91 -70.78
C TYR A 603 -24.95 0.53 -71.41
N SER A 604 -23.86 -0.16 -71.06
CA SER A 604 -23.51 -1.44 -71.69
C SER A 604 -24.50 -2.57 -71.40
N LEU A 605 -25.44 -2.35 -70.47
CA LEU A 605 -26.50 -3.28 -70.10
C LEU A 605 -27.84 -2.98 -70.77
N SER A 606 -28.16 -1.71 -71.02
CA SER A 606 -29.48 -1.32 -71.55
C SER A 606 -29.49 -0.71 -72.94
N LEU A 607 -28.36 -0.22 -73.49
CA LEU A 607 -28.23 0.54 -74.76
C LEU A 607 -29.18 1.76 -74.94
N GLU A 608 -30.20 1.90 -74.10
CA GLU A 608 -31.29 2.87 -74.12
C GLU A 608 -31.34 3.72 -72.83
N TYR A 609 -30.37 3.61 -71.91
CA TYR A 609 -30.41 4.35 -70.62
C TYR A 609 -31.66 4.04 -69.76
N ARG A 610 -32.10 2.78 -69.77
CA ARG A 610 -33.17 2.31 -68.88
C ARG A 610 -32.69 2.35 -67.44
N SER A 611 -33.47 2.97 -66.56
CA SER A 611 -33.14 3.11 -65.14
C SER A 611 -33.23 1.77 -64.42
N LEU A 612 -32.22 1.47 -63.61
CA LEU A 612 -32.10 0.24 -62.83
C LEU A 612 -32.92 0.29 -61.54
N LYS A 613 -33.29 -0.89 -61.04
CA LYS A 613 -33.97 -1.07 -59.76
C LYS A 613 -33.00 -1.01 -58.59
N LYS A 614 -31.80 -1.59 -58.72
CA LYS A 614 -30.75 -1.46 -57.70
C LYS A 614 -29.39 -1.30 -58.32
N ALA A 615 -28.54 -0.54 -57.65
CA ALA A 615 -27.12 -0.42 -57.97
C ALA A 615 -26.32 -0.34 -56.68
N GLN A 616 -25.25 -1.12 -56.58
CA GLN A 616 -24.35 -1.12 -55.43
C GLN A 616 -22.90 -1.17 -55.91
N MET A 617 -22.09 -0.21 -55.46
CA MET A 617 -20.64 -0.23 -55.67
C MET A 617 -19.96 -0.62 -54.36
N LYS A 618 -19.06 -1.59 -54.42
CA LYS A 618 -18.28 -2.05 -53.27
C LYS A 618 -16.84 -2.33 -53.66
N ILE A 619 -15.94 -2.02 -52.74
CA ILE A 619 -14.50 -2.15 -52.94
C ILE A 619 -13.91 -3.14 -51.95
N LYS A 620 -12.81 -3.76 -52.37
CA LYS A 620 -12.03 -4.67 -51.54
C LYS A 620 -10.56 -4.54 -51.87
N LEU A 621 -9.74 -4.36 -50.85
CA LEU A 621 -8.29 -4.27 -50.99
C LEU A 621 -7.71 -5.61 -51.48
N VAL A 622 -6.77 -5.55 -52.42
CA VAL A 622 -5.98 -6.73 -52.82
C VAL A 622 -4.98 -7.01 -51.72
N VAL A 623 -5.09 -8.18 -51.07
CA VAL A 623 -4.18 -8.57 -49.98
C VAL A 623 -2.77 -8.77 -50.54
N THR A 624 -1.84 -7.92 -50.10
CA THR A 624 -0.40 -8.07 -50.30
C THR A 624 0.30 -8.15 -48.94
N PRO A 625 1.56 -8.60 -48.86
CA PRO A 625 2.31 -8.63 -47.59
C PRO A 625 2.41 -7.27 -46.89
N CYS A 626 2.29 -6.15 -47.62
CA CYS A 626 2.26 -4.80 -47.03
C CYS A 626 0.86 -4.38 -46.53
N THR A 627 -0.22 -5.03 -46.98
CA THR A 627 -1.57 -4.63 -46.55
C THR A 627 -1.76 -4.78 -45.05
N SER A 628 -1.11 -5.73 -44.38
CA SER A 628 -1.19 -5.85 -42.92
C SER A 628 -0.53 -4.69 -42.14
N GLU A 629 -0.08 -3.63 -42.82
CA GLU A 629 0.70 -2.52 -42.26
C GLU A 629 1.83 -3.04 -41.36
N PRO A 630 2.69 -3.95 -41.87
CA PRO A 630 3.69 -4.58 -41.03
C PRO A 630 4.78 -3.59 -40.57
N CYS A 631 4.95 -2.47 -41.27
CA CYS A 631 5.93 -1.45 -40.96
C CYS A 631 5.34 -0.41 -40.00
N LEU A 632 6.01 -0.17 -38.87
CA LEU A 632 5.57 0.70 -37.80
C LEU A 632 6.26 2.07 -37.86
N ASN A 633 5.76 3.02 -37.06
CA ASN A 633 6.37 4.35 -36.86
C ASN A 633 6.56 5.19 -38.14
N GLY A 634 5.62 5.06 -39.09
CA GLY A 634 5.64 5.82 -40.35
C GLY A 634 6.70 5.31 -41.35
N ALA A 635 7.23 4.11 -41.14
CA ALA A 635 8.14 3.46 -42.07
C ALA A 635 7.43 3.05 -43.37
N ALA A 636 8.15 3.16 -44.49
CA ALA A 636 7.61 2.82 -45.80
C ALA A 636 7.69 1.29 -46.04
N CYS A 637 6.56 0.65 -46.36
CA CYS A 637 6.52 -0.76 -46.74
C CYS A 637 6.70 -0.94 -48.26
N THR A 638 7.58 -1.87 -48.65
CA THR A 638 7.81 -2.24 -50.05
C THR A 638 7.60 -3.74 -50.24
N VAL A 639 6.75 -4.13 -51.20
CA VAL A 639 6.54 -5.54 -51.54
C VAL A 639 7.75 -6.05 -52.32
N THR A 640 8.40 -7.10 -51.81
CA THR A 640 9.60 -7.69 -52.46
C THR A 640 9.25 -8.96 -53.24
N SER A 641 8.16 -9.64 -52.90
CA SER A 641 7.56 -10.75 -53.67
C SER A 641 6.09 -10.96 -53.25
N SER A 642 5.38 -11.89 -53.88
CA SER A 642 3.96 -12.18 -53.56
C SER A 642 3.69 -12.50 -52.09
N SER A 643 4.71 -12.94 -51.32
CA SER A 643 4.60 -13.23 -49.89
C SER A 643 5.57 -12.43 -48.99
N ASN A 644 6.50 -11.64 -49.53
CA ASN A 644 7.50 -10.90 -48.73
C ASN A 644 7.40 -9.37 -48.89
N PHE A 645 7.83 -8.66 -47.84
CA PHE A 645 7.95 -7.21 -47.80
C PHE A 645 9.28 -6.77 -47.15
N SER A 646 9.59 -5.49 -47.24
CA SER A 646 10.68 -4.83 -46.54
C SER A 646 10.24 -3.45 -46.03
N CYS A 647 10.68 -3.07 -44.83
CA CYS A 647 10.38 -1.77 -44.22
C CYS A 647 11.60 -0.84 -44.27
N THR A 648 11.37 0.39 -44.72
CA THR A 648 12.37 1.46 -44.68
C THR A 648 12.07 2.40 -43.52
N CYS A 649 12.89 2.35 -42.47
CA CYS A 649 12.63 3.07 -41.22
C CYS A 649 12.88 4.57 -41.33
N THR A 650 12.04 5.35 -40.66
CA THR A 650 12.23 6.78 -40.44
C THR A 650 13.38 7.04 -39.46
N PRO A 651 14.09 8.19 -39.55
CA PRO A 651 15.18 8.52 -38.62
C PRO A 651 14.71 8.45 -37.16
N GLY A 652 15.48 7.79 -36.30
CA GLY A 652 15.11 7.54 -34.91
C GLY A 652 14.38 6.22 -34.66
N PHE A 653 14.17 5.39 -35.69
CA PHE A 653 13.59 4.05 -35.57
C PHE A 653 14.42 2.99 -36.31
N MET A 654 14.37 1.74 -35.86
CA MET A 654 15.08 0.60 -36.43
C MET A 654 14.30 -0.71 -36.26
N GLY A 655 14.85 -1.81 -36.79
CA GLY A 655 14.23 -3.13 -36.77
C GLY A 655 13.59 -3.50 -38.11
N SER A 656 13.34 -4.78 -38.33
CA SER A 656 12.75 -5.29 -39.58
C SER A 656 11.34 -4.75 -39.86
N LEU A 657 10.64 -4.32 -38.80
CA LEU A 657 9.33 -3.68 -38.85
C LEU A 657 9.39 -2.19 -38.45
N CYS A 658 10.58 -1.63 -38.22
CA CYS A 658 10.77 -0.25 -37.76
C CYS A 658 10.01 0.09 -36.47
N ASP A 659 9.77 -0.92 -35.65
CA ASP A 659 9.03 -0.90 -34.40
C ASP A 659 9.88 -0.44 -33.20
N GLN A 660 11.20 -0.41 -33.37
CA GLN A 660 12.14 -0.10 -32.30
C GLN A 660 12.56 1.36 -32.39
N VAL A 661 12.32 2.13 -31.32
CA VAL A 661 12.86 3.48 -31.19
C VAL A 661 14.36 3.38 -30.96
N ILE A 662 15.15 4.18 -31.69
CA ILE A 662 16.57 4.38 -31.42
C ILE A 662 16.66 5.30 -30.20
N THR A 663 17.03 4.71 -29.07
CA THR A 663 17.22 5.35 -27.77
C THR A 663 18.62 5.04 -27.25
N PRO A 664 19.10 5.73 -26.21
CA PRO A 664 20.33 5.35 -25.52
C PRO A 664 20.31 3.90 -24.98
N CYS A 665 19.13 3.31 -24.78
CA CYS A 665 18.96 1.91 -24.37
C CYS A 665 19.10 0.90 -25.53
N THR A 666 19.06 1.35 -26.79
CA THR A 666 19.07 0.46 -27.98
C THR A 666 20.40 -0.28 -28.16
N SER A 667 21.50 0.25 -27.62
CA SER A 667 22.80 -0.45 -27.58
C SER A 667 22.91 -1.51 -26.47
N MET A 668 21.81 -1.79 -25.76
CA MET A 668 21.75 -2.68 -24.59
C MET A 668 22.82 -2.34 -23.54
N PRO A 669 22.82 -1.13 -22.98
CA PRO A 669 23.85 -0.73 -22.06
C PRO A 669 23.77 -1.41 -20.69
N CYS A 670 22.64 -1.99 -20.29
CA CYS A 670 22.48 -2.66 -18.99
C CYS A 670 22.85 -4.15 -19.05
N PHE A 671 23.60 -4.64 -18.05
CA PHE A 671 24.07 -6.02 -17.94
C PHE A 671 23.16 -6.88 -17.05
N ASN A 672 23.46 -8.19 -16.99
CA ASN A 672 22.81 -9.17 -16.11
C ASN A 672 21.27 -9.24 -16.20
N GLY A 673 20.74 -8.95 -17.40
CA GLY A 673 19.30 -8.96 -17.65
C GLY A 673 18.54 -7.85 -16.92
N ALA A 674 19.22 -6.78 -16.51
CA ALA A 674 18.61 -5.57 -15.97
C ALA A 674 17.80 -4.81 -17.02
N THR A 675 16.80 -4.06 -16.57
CA THR A 675 15.88 -3.34 -17.46
C THR A 675 16.40 -1.92 -17.69
N CYS A 676 16.74 -1.58 -18.94
CA CYS A 676 17.12 -0.21 -19.31
C CYS A 676 15.90 0.71 -19.35
N VAL A 677 16.01 1.88 -18.75
CA VAL A 677 14.98 2.93 -18.72
C VAL A 677 15.58 4.21 -19.29
N VAL A 678 14.92 4.78 -20.29
CA VAL A 678 15.32 6.06 -20.88
C VAL A 678 14.98 7.18 -19.90
N THR A 679 15.96 7.96 -19.46
CA THR A 679 15.76 9.10 -18.53
C THR A 679 15.69 10.44 -19.26
N SER A 680 16.31 10.55 -20.43
CA SER A 680 16.15 11.66 -21.35
C SER A 680 16.46 11.20 -22.78
N PRO A 681 16.18 11.99 -23.84
CA PRO A 681 16.43 11.58 -25.23
C PRO A 681 17.87 11.12 -25.51
N SER A 682 18.85 11.55 -24.70
CA SER A 682 20.27 11.17 -24.80
C SER A 682 20.81 10.39 -23.59
N ASN A 683 20.00 10.09 -22.57
CA ASN A 683 20.44 9.45 -21.33
C ASN A 683 19.58 8.24 -20.93
N PHE A 684 20.17 7.30 -20.19
CA PHE A 684 19.50 6.10 -19.68
C PHE A 684 19.84 5.83 -18.21
N SER A 685 19.05 4.99 -17.58
CA SER A 685 19.29 4.39 -16.26
C SER A 685 18.99 2.90 -16.33
N CYS A 686 19.69 2.07 -15.56
CA CYS A 686 19.47 0.64 -15.50
C CYS A 686 18.76 0.24 -14.20
N ASN A 687 17.60 -0.38 -14.32
CA ASN A 687 16.89 -1.01 -13.20
C ASN A 687 17.45 -2.41 -12.99
N CYS A 688 18.29 -2.55 -11.98
CA CYS A 688 18.96 -3.81 -11.69
C CYS A 688 17.98 -4.86 -11.15
N LYS A 689 18.15 -6.11 -11.59
CA LYS A 689 17.44 -7.24 -11.01
C LYS A 689 17.93 -7.51 -9.58
N PRO A 690 17.09 -8.13 -8.72
CA PRO A 690 17.53 -8.58 -7.40
C PRO A 690 18.82 -9.41 -7.51
N GLY A 691 19.84 -9.04 -6.75
CA GLY A 691 21.18 -9.64 -6.83
C GLY A 691 22.19 -8.87 -7.69
N PHE A 692 21.83 -7.73 -8.29
CA PHE A 692 22.75 -6.88 -9.07
C PHE A 692 22.57 -5.38 -8.78
N THR A 693 23.63 -4.58 -8.95
CA THR A 693 23.71 -3.13 -8.70
C THR A 693 24.73 -2.48 -9.65
N GLY A 694 24.95 -1.17 -9.53
CA GLY A 694 25.82 -0.38 -10.40
C GLY A 694 25.01 0.36 -11.48
N SER A 695 25.60 1.39 -12.08
CA SER A 695 24.92 2.23 -13.09
C SER A 695 24.53 1.47 -14.35
N ARG A 696 25.21 0.34 -14.60
CA ARG A 696 24.91 -0.59 -15.69
C ARG A 696 24.46 -1.98 -15.19
N CYS A 697 24.22 -2.14 -13.90
CA CYS A 697 23.80 -3.40 -13.28
C CYS A 697 24.77 -4.58 -13.49
N ASP A 698 26.04 -4.27 -13.68
CA ASP A 698 27.16 -5.19 -13.86
C ASP A 698 27.77 -5.65 -12.54
N GLU A 699 27.44 -5.00 -11.42
CA GLU A 699 27.92 -5.36 -10.09
C GLU A 699 26.97 -6.35 -9.42
N VAL A 700 27.48 -7.32 -8.67
CA VAL A 700 26.66 -8.31 -7.95
C VAL A 700 26.30 -7.77 -6.56
N VAL A 701 25.01 -7.73 -6.23
CA VAL A 701 24.52 -7.47 -4.87
C VAL A 701 24.66 -8.75 -4.07
N THR A 702 25.68 -8.76 -3.22
CA THR A 702 25.87 -9.78 -2.20
C THR A 702 25.39 -9.22 -0.86
N PRO A 703 25.18 -10.08 0.16
CA PRO A 703 24.84 -9.61 1.50
C PRO A 703 25.84 -8.59 2.07
N CYS A 704 27.09 -8.58 1.57
CA CYS A 704 28.12 -7.62 1.94
C CYS A 704 28.04 -6.26 1.25
N THR A 705 27.27 -6.12 0.16
CA THR A 705 27.13 -4.85 -0.58
C THR A 705 26.48 -3.74 0.24
N SER A 706 25.66 -4.11 1.24
CA SER A 706 25.05 -3.15 2.19
C SER A 706 26.02 -2.63 3.27
N MET A 707 27.29 -3.04 3.24
CA MET A 707 28.29 -2.78 4.30
C MET A 707 27.72 -3.07 5.70
N PRO A 708 27.26 -4.32 5.95
CA PRO A 708 26.60 -4.64 7.21
C PRO A 708 27.57 -4.64 8.40
N CYS A 709 28.86 -4.88 8.16
CA CYS A 709 29.90 -4.89 9.18
C CYS A 709 30.29 -3.48 9.62
N LYS A 710 30.36 -3.25 10.93
CA LYS A 710 30.67 -1.97 11.56
C LYS A 710 32.13 -1.91 11.99
N ASN A 711 32.59 -0.73 12.41
CA ASN A 711 33.90 -0.51 13.04
C ASN A 711 35.10 -1.01 12.21
N GLY A 712 35.05 -0.83 10.88
CA GLY A 712 36.13 -1.20 9.96
C GLY A 712 36.27 -2.71 9.71
N ALA A 713 35.31 -3.52 10.14
CA ALA A 713 35.32 -4.97 9.93
C ALA A 713 35.12 -5.35 8.45
N THR A 714 35.81 -6.43 8.03
CA THR A 714 35.75 -6.94 6.66
C THR A 714 34.56 -7.88 6.50
N CYS A 715 33.69 -7.61 5.53
CA CYS A 715 32.57 -8.49 5.21
C CYS A 715 32.98 -9.60 4.25
N SER A 716 32.55 -10.83 4.54
CA SER A 716 32.72 -12.01 3.69
C SER A 716 31.36 -12.66 3.41
N VAL A 717 31.12 -13.04 2.16
CA VAL A 717 29.87 -13.70 1.74
C VAL A 717 29.96 -15.18 2.09
N THR A 718 29.02 -15.70 2.88
CA THR A 718 28.98 -17.11 3.27
C THR A 718 27.98 -17.93 2.44
N SER A 719 26.92 -17.30 1.93
CA SER A 719 25.99 -17.89 0.96
C SER A 719 25.30 -16.80 0.13
N SER A 720 24.42 -17.19 -0.81
CA SER A 720 23.65 -16.26 -1.64
C SER A 720 22.82 -15.24 -0.85
N SER A 721 22.51 -15.50 0.43
CA SER A 721 21.73 -14.59 1.28
C SER A 721 22.36 -14.33 2.66
N THR A 722 23.55 -14.86 2.97
CA THR A 722 24.20 -14.69 4.29
C THR A 722 25.62 -14.12 4.18
N PHE A 723 26.02 -13.34 5.19
CA PHE A 723 27.37 -12.80 5.34
C PHE A 723 27.97 -13.17 6.70
N SER A 724 29.29 -13.05 6.80
CA SER A 724 30.04 -13.08 8.05
C SER A 724 30.97 -11.86 8.12
N CYS A 725 31.00 -11.20 9.28
CA CYS A 725 31.89 -10.08 9.54
C CYS A 725 33.15 -10.54 10.27
N ASN A 726 34.31 -10.27 9.67
CA ASN A 726 35.60 -10.46 10.31
C ASN A 726 35.93 -9.19 11.09
N CYS A 727 35.69 -9.22 12.40
CA CYS A 727 35.86 -8.07 13.26
C CYS A 727 37.33 -7.65 13.36
N VAL A 728 37.56 -6.35 13.29
CA VAL A 728 38.85 -5.76 13.70
C VAL A 728 39.04 -6.05 15.19
N PHE A 729 40.29 -6.35 15.56
CA PHE A 729 40.65 -6.63 16.95
C PHE A 729 40.20 -5.50 17.89
N GLY A 730 39.54 -5.85 19.00
CA GLY A 730 38.88 -4.91 19.92
C GLY A 730 37.37 -4.75 19.71
N PHE A 731 36.79 -5.38 18.67
CA PHE A 731 35.35 -5.40 18.40
C PHE A 731 34.79 -6.83 18.31
N THR A 732 33.52 -6.99 18.67
CA THR A 732 32.75 -8.24 18.67
C THR A 732 31.29 -7.98 18.27
N GLY A 733 30.48 -9.04 18.20
CA GLY A 733 29.11 -9.00 17.67
C GLY A 733 29.03 -9.51 16.24
N SER A 734 27.82 -9.89 15.80
CA SER A 734 27.60 -10.44 14.45
C SER A 734 27.87 -9.44 13.33
N GLN A 735 27.82 -8.15 13.65
CA GLN A 735 28.18 -7.04 12.75
C GLN A 735 29.41 -6.28 13.26
N CYS A 736 30.15 -6.82 14.24
CA CYS A 736 31.30 -6.17 14.87
C CYS A 736 30.96 -4.82 15.50
N GLU A 737 29.73 -4.67 15.96
CA GLU A 737 29.17 -3.42 16.47
C GLU A 737 29.52 -3.13 17.94
N LYS A 738 30.03 -4.12 18.68
CA LYS A 738 30.30 -4.02 20.13
C LYS A 738 31.81 -3.92 20.37
N ALA A 739 32.27 -2.87 21.04
CA ALA A 739 33.66 -2.77 21.50
C ALA A 739 33.91 -3.65 22.74
N PHE A 740 35.16 -4.05 22.97
CA PHE A 740 35.53 -4.85 24.14
C PHE A 740 35.41 -4.01 25.42
N ARG A 741 34.67 -4.53 26.41
CA ARG A 741 34.32 -3.79 27.63
C ARG A 741 35.38 -3.83 28.73
N ASP A 742 36.24 -4.84 28.74
CA ASP A 742 37.24 -5.07 29.78
C ASP A 742 38.36 -6.00 29.24
N CYS A 743 39.43 -6.19 30.02
CA CYS A 743 40.58 -7.02 29.63
C CYS A 743 40.24 -8.51 29.51
N SER A 744 39.18 -8.97 30.19
CA SER A 744 38.76 -10.37 30.17
C SER A 744 38.20 -10.76 28.79
N VAL A 745 37.55 -9.82 28.11
CA VAL A 745 37.11 -10.00 26.71
C VAL A 745 38.31 -10.06 25.76
N PHE A 746 39.32 -9.21 25.96
CA PHE A 746 40.57 -9.24 25.17
C PHE A 746 41.25 -10.60 25.26
N HIS A 747 41.51 -11.09 26.47
CA HIS A 747 42.18 -12.37 26.64
C HIS A 747 41.32 -13.54 26.15
N LYS A 748 40.00 -13.52 26.36
CA LYS A 748 39.14 -14.58 25.83
C LYS A 748 39.17 -14.64 24.29
N ALA A 749 39.25 -13.49 23.63
CA ALA A 749 39.38 -13.43 22.18
C ALA A 749 40.76 -13.88 21.69
N ASN A 750 41.82 -13.60 22.46
CA ASN A 750 43.17 -14.06 22.16
C ASN A 750 43.99 -14.29 23.45
N PRO A 751 44.11 -15.55 23.92
CA PRO A 751 44.86 -15.88 25.13
C PRO A 751 46.38 -15.66 25.04
N SER A 752 46.93 -15.46 23.84
CA SER A 752 48.37 -15.24 23.65
C SER A 752 48.76 -13.76 23.69
N LEU A 753 47.85 -12.87 24.08
CA LEU A 753 48.13 -11.44 24.18
C LEU A 753 49.14 -11.15 25.31
N PRO A 754 50.11 -10.25 25.10
CA PRO A 754 51.02 -9.85 26.16
C PRO A 754 50.32 -8.91 27.17
N ASN A 755 50.89 -8.80 28.37
CA ASN A 755 50.55 -7.71 29.29
C ASN A 755 50.80 -6.37 28.60
N GLY A 756 49.92 -5.39 28.80
CA GLY A 756 50.07 -4.10 28.15
C GLY A 756 48.86 -3.19 28.31
N VAL A 757 48.91 -2.04 27.63
CA VAL A 757 47.84 -1.05 27.65
C VAL A 757 46.88 -1.30 26.50
N TYR A 758 45.59 -1.46 26.81
CA TYR A 758 44.53 -1.71 25.83
C TYR A 758 43.40 -0.70 26.00
N THR A 759 42.74 -0.36 24.90
CA THR A 759 41.57 0.51 24.90
C THR A 759 40.31 -0.31 25.13
N ILE A 760 39.54 0.01 26.17
CA ILE A 760 38.27 -0.65 26.50
C ILE A 760 37.10 0.33 26.40
N GLN A 761 35.89 -0.20 26.25
CA GLN A 761 34.64 0.55 26.24
C GLN A 761 33.55 -0.13 27.10
N PRO A 762 33.49 0.16 28.42
CA PRO A 762 32.44 -0.37 29.29
C PRO A 762 31.06 0.22 28.97
N GLY A 763 30.15 -0.62 28.47
CA GLY A 763 28.76 -0.23 28.13
C GLY A 763 28.67 0.77 26.98
N SER A 764 27.72 1.71 27.03
CA SER A 764 27.51 2.76 26.01
C SER A 764 28.40 4.01 26.21
N GLN A 765 29.41 3.93 27.09
CA GLN A 765 30.22 5.08 27.48
C GLN A 765 31.47 5.25 26.59
N LYS A 766 32.18 6.38 26.71
CA LYS A 766 33.39 6.69 25.90
C LYS A 766 34.53 5.71 26.17
N SER A 767 35.25 5.27 25.14
CA SER A 767 36.42 4.40 25.31
C SER A 767 37.55 5.07 26.11
N PHE A 768 38.35 4.28 26.82
CA PHE A 768 39.55 4.74 27.53
C PHE A 768 40.58 3.62 27.66
N ASN A 769 41.82 3.99 27.96
CA ASN A 769 42.95 3.05 28.07
C ASN A 769 43.05 2.48 29.48
N VAL A 770 43.36 1.18 29.57
CA VAL A 770 43.62 0.47 30.83
C VAL A 770 44.84 -0.42 30.69
N SER A 771 45.50 -0.70 31.80
CA SER A 771 46.56 -1.71 31.86
C SER A 771 45.91 -3.10 32.05
N CYS A 772 46.20 -4.03 31.15
CA CYS A 772 45.72 -5.41 31.21
C CYS A 772 46.85 -6.36 31.60
N ASP A 773 46.62 -7.16 32.64
CA ASP A 773 47.43 -8.34 32.95
C ASP A 773 46.79 -9.58 32.31
N MET A 774 47.45 -10.10 31.29
CA MET A 774 47.05 -11.23 30.46
C MET A 774 47.70 -12.54 30.93
N THR A 775 48.54 -12.52 31.96
CA THR A 775 49.38 -13.68 32.33
C THR A 775 49.11 -14.21 33.73
N THR A 776 48.86 -13.32 34.69
CA THR A 776 48.63 -13.68 36.08
C THR A 776 47.29 -14.38 36.27
N ASP A 777 47.26 -15.48 37.04
CA ASP A 777 46.04 -16.15 37.50
C ASP A 777 45.01 -16.40 36.37
N GLY A 778 45.48 -16.86 35.19
CA GLY A 778 44.65 -17.12 34.00
C GLY A 778 44.44 -15.92 33.06
N GLY A 779 44.98 -14.75 33.41
CA GLY A 779 44.95 -13.55 32.56
C GLY A 779 43.60 -12.83 32.52
N GLY A 780 43.52 -11.79 31.69
CA GLY A 780 42.30 -11.02 31.46
C GLY A 780 41.95 -10.04 32.58
N TRP A 781 42.92 -9.63 33.40
CA TRP A 781 42.71 -8.72 34.51
C TRP A 781 42.88 -7.26 34.10
N THR A 782 41.92 -6.40 34.46
CA THR A 782 42.01 -4.94 34.33
C THR A 782 42.64 -4.35 35.59
N VAL A 783 43.87 -3.87 35.49
CA VAL A 783 44.61 -3.27 36.61
C VAL A 783 44.16 -1.82 36.78
N PHE A 784 43.78 -1.44 37.99
CA PHE A 784 43.38 -0.06 38.28
C PHE A 784 44.33 0.67 39.23
N GLN A 785 45.21 -0.06 39.90
CA GLN A 785 46.21 0.49 40.80
C GLN A 785 47.47 -0.37 40.73
N LYS A 786 48.63 0.28 40.68
CA LYS A 786 49.94 -0.38 40.70
C LYS A 786 51.00 0.46 41.42
N ARG A 787 51.63 -0.08 42.48
CA ARG A 787 52.86 0.40 43.13
C ARG A 787 54.01 -0.56 42.82
N LEU A 788 55.17 -0.02 42.46
CA LEU A 788 56.36 -0.75 42.03
C LEU A 788 57.66 -0.20 42.63
N ASP A 789 57.85 1.11 42.62
CA ASP A 789 59.16 1.74 42.83
C ASP A 789 59.12 3.18 43.39
N GLY A 790 57.94 3.78 43.54
CA GLY A 790 57.78 5.17 43.99
C GLY A 790 58.02 6.23 42.92
N SER A 791 58.09 5.86 41.64
CA SER A 791 58.19 6.80 40.52
C SER A 791 57.01 7.77 40.42
N VAL A 792 55.87 7.44 41.00
CA VAL A 792 54.67 8.29 41.04
C VAL A 792 54.24 8.55 42.49
N SER A 793 54.08 9.83 42.84
CA SER A 793 53.51 10.22 44.14
C SER A 793 51.99 10.05 44.16
N PHE A 794 51.50 9.34 45.20
CA PHE A 794 50.09 9.12 45.52
C PHE A 794 49.55 10.07 46.59
N GLU A 795 50.37 10.96 47.16
CA GLU A 795 49.92 12.07 48.01
C GLU A 795 49.31 13.16 47.12
N ARG A 796 48.06 12.94 46.71
CA ARG A 796 47.33 13.73 45.71
C ARG A 796 45.94 14.12 46.21
N GLY A 797 45.41 15.19 45.63
CA GLY A 797 44.06 15.69 45.96
C GLY A 797 42.93 14.96 45.23
N TRP A 798 41.70 15.36 45.52
CA TRP A 798 40.46 14.77 45.01
C TRP A 798 40.41 14.74 43.49
N ALA A 799 40.81 15.84 42.85
CA ALA A 799 40.76 15.98 41.39
C ALA A 799 41.63 14.95 40.67
N ASP A 800 42.85 14.71 41.17
CA ASP A 800 43.78 13.73 40.60
C ASP A 800 43.26 12.31 40.77
N TYR A 801 42.76 11.95 41.97
CA TYR A 801 42.18 10.62 42.22
C TYR A 801 40.90 10.38 41.43
N LYS A 802 40.14 11.44 41.11
CA LYS A 802 38.97 11.38 40.24
C LYS A 802 39.35 10.98 38.82
N THR A 803 40.31 11.68 38.21
CA THR A 803 40.66 11.48 36.79
C THR A 803 41.77 10.46 36.55
N GLY A 804 42.48 10.05 37.59
CA GLY A 804 43.65 9.17 37.49
C GLY A 804 44.96 9.92 37.25
N PHE A 805 46.08 9.25 37.53
CA PHE A 805 47.43 9.78 37.40
C PHE A 805 48.46 8.64 37.27
N GLY A 806 49.65 8.94 36.74
CA GLY A 806 50.75 8.00 36.54
C GLY A 806 50.83 7.43 35.13
N ASP A 807 51.59 6.34 34.97
CA ASP A 807 51.78 5.63 33.69
C ASP A 807 51.17 4.23 33.78
N LEU A 808 50.26 3.92 32.85
CA LEU A 808 49.59 2.60 32.78
C LEU A 808 50.57 1.42 32.55
N ASN A 809 51.79 1.68 32.06
CA ASN A 809 52.86 0.67 32.00
C ASN A 809 53.67 0.58 33.30
N GLY A 810 53.69 1.64 34.10
CA GLY A 810 54.45 1.79 35.35
C GLY A 810 53.56 1.86 36.59
N GLU A 811 53.84 2.81 37.48
CA GLU A 811 52.99 3.11 38.65
C GLU A 811 51.84 4.05 38.26
N PHE A 812 50.63 3.75 38.72
CA PHE A 812 49.46 4.58 38.43
C PHE A 812 48.27 4.32 39.36
N TRP A 813 47.35 5.29 39.38
CA TRP A 813 45.96 5.15 39.79
C TRP A 813 45.06 5.45 38.60
N LEU A 814 44.16 4.52 38.25
CA LEU A 814 43.35 4.63 37.04
C LEU A 814 42.39 5.83 37.07
N GLY A 815 41.88 6.18 38.25
CA GLY A 815 40.87 7.22 38.43
C GLY A 815 39.53 6.66 38.88
N ASN A 816 38.92 7.31 39.87
CA ASN A 816 37.68 6.87 40.49
C ASN A 816 36.48 6.93 39.54
N ASP A 817 36.47 7.90 38.61
CA ASP A 817 35.45 7.95 37.56
C ASP A 817 35.50 6.70 36.67
N TYR A 818 36.70 6.28 36.25
CA TYR A 818 36.85 5.07 35.44
C TYR A 818 36.52 3.79 36.23
N LEU A 819 36.87 3.75 37.52
CA LEU A 819 36.56 2.63 38.40
C LEU A 819 35.07 2.46 38.64
N HIS A 820 34.35 3.58 38.84
CA HIS A 820 32.89 3.60 38.88
C HIS A 820 32.30 3.06 37.58
N ARG A 821 32.81 3.54 36.43
CA ARG A 821 32.32 3.11 35.11
C ARG A 821 32.49 1.61 34.86
N LEU A 822 33.64 1.05 35.26
CA LEU A 822 33.91 -0.39 35.19
C LEU A 822 32.91 -1.18 36.03
N THR A 823 32.80 -0.83 37.31
CA THR A 823 32.01 -1.59 38.29
C THR A 823 30.50 -1.35 38.21
N LYS A 824 30.04 -0.28 37.54
CA LYS A 824 28.62 -0.04 37.26
C LYS A 824 28.06 -0.99 36.20
N SER A 825 28.88 -1.34 35.21
CA SER A 825 28.43 -2.05 34.02
C SER A 825 28.27 -3.56 34.23
N THR A 826 29.06 -4.13 35.14
CA THR A 826 29.12 -5.57 35.42
C THR A 826 29.59 -5.81 36.85
N PHE A 827 29.20 -6.96 37.44
CA PHE A 827 29.83 -7.42 38.68
C PHE A 827 31.27 -7.86 38.39
N LEU A 828 32.23 -7.33 39.15
CA LEU A 828 33.65 -7.60 38.98
C LEU A 828 34.22 -8.22 40.25
N THR A 829 35.11 -9.20 40.09
CA THR A 829 35.94 -9.74 41.15
C THR A 829 37.15 -8.85 41.34
N LEU A 830 37.45 -8.47 42.58
CA LEU A 830 38.64 -7.72 42.96
C LEU A 830 39.73 -8.69 43.38
N ARG A 831 40.91 -8.58 42.77
CA ARG A 831 42.12 -9.31 43.14
C ARG A 831 43.19 -8.31 43.54
N ILE A 832 43.86 -8.58 44.67
CA ILE A 832 44.95 -7.75 45.19
C ILE A 832 46.16 -8.64 45.40
N ARG A 833 47.33 -8.19 44.96
CA ARG A 833 48.61 -8.86 45.18
C ARG A 833 49.56 -7.91 45.86
N VAL A 834 50.21 -8.38 46.92
CA VAL A 834 51.10 -7.58 47.77
C VAL A 834 52.40 -8.33 47.94
N TYR A 835 53.53 -7.67 47.69
CA TYR A 835 54.86 -8.22 47.90
C TYR A 835 55.60 -7.46 48.99
N ASP A 836 56.31 -8.19 49.85
CA ASP A 836 57.26 -7.60 50.80
C ASP A 836 58.68 -7.48 50.20
N TRP A 837 59.59 -6.91 50.98
CA TRP A 837 61.00 -6.74 50.58
C TRP A 837 61.81 -8.05 50.59
N ALA A 838 61.31 -9.09 51.23
CA ALA A 838 61.88 -10.44 51.17
C ALA A 838 61.42 -11.22 49.93
N GLY A 839 60.45 -10.70 49.18
CA GLY A 839 59.90 -11.32 47.97
C GLY A 839 58.72 -12.26 48.23
N ASN A 840 58.21 -12.32 49.47
CA ASN A 840 56.99 -13.07 49.77
C ASN A 840 55.79 -12.35 49.17
N MET A 841 54.83 -13.11 48.67
CA MET A 841 53.60 -12.59 48.04
C MET A 841 52.38 -13.12 48.79
N VAL A 842 51.47 -12.22 49.14
CA VAL A 842 50.11 -12.57 49.59
C VAL A 842 49.08 -11.97 48.64
N HIS A 843 47.90 -12.57 48.64
CA HIS A 843 46.81 -12.13 47.79
C HIS A 843 45.46 -12.11 48.51
N ALA A 844 44.59 -11.25 47.99
CA ALA A 844 43.20 -11.13 48.41
C ALA A 844 42.29 -11.22 47.19
N GLU A 845 41.14 -11.88 47.33
CA GLU A 845 40.10 -11.95 46.31
C GLU A 845 38.72 -11.73 46.92
N TYR A 846 37.97 -10.80 46.35
CA TYR A 846 36.61 -10.46 46.75
C TYR A 846 35.67 -10.68 45.57
N SER A 847 34.67 -11.53 45.76
CA SER A 847 33.79 -12.03 44.70
C SER A 847 33.13 -10.92 43.89
N VAL A 848 32.67 -9.86 44.57
CA VAL A 848 32.02 -8.70 43.95
C VAL A 848 32.53 -7.40 44.58
N VAL A 849 33.02 -6.49 43.75
CA VAL A 849 33.33 -5.10 44.12
C VAL A 849 32.49 -4.12 43.31
N THR A 850 31.98 -3.09 43.98
CA THR A 850 31.36 -1.94 43.32
C THR A 850 31.88 -0.63 43.90
N VAL A 851 32.08 0.36 43.03
CA VAL A 851 32.47 1.71 43.42
C VAL A 851 31.36 2.67 42.97
N GLY A 852 30.84 3.44 43.92
CA GLY A 852 29.81 4.45 43.68
C GLY A 852 30.30 5.58 42.77
N ASN A 853 29.40 6.52 42.43
CA ASN A 853 29.78 7.73 41.71
C ASN A 853 30.29 8.82 42.66
N GLU A 854 30.71 9.95 42.11
CA GLU A 854 31.18 11.11 42.88
C GLU A 854 30.16 11.62 43.91
N ASN A 855 28.86 11.58 43.60
CA ASN A 855 27.80 12.01 44.53
C ASN A 855 27.76 11.14 45.79
N SER A 856 28.04 9.83 45.64
CA SER A 856 28.21 8.90 46.75
C SER A 856 29.63 8.89 47.34
N LYS A 857 30.47 9.88 46.99
CA LYS A 857 31.89 9.94 47.38
C LYS A 857 32.66 8.66 47.06
N TYR A 858 32.35 8.06 45.91
CA TYR A 858 32.92 6.79 45.44
C TYR A 858 32.84 5.66 46.48
N LEU A 859 31.73 5.56 47.22
CA LEU A 859 31.47 4.49 48.20
C LEU A 859 31.95 3.12 47.70
N LEU A 860 32.83 2.47 48.47
CA LEU A 860 33.27 1.10 48.20
C LEU A 860 32.29 0.10 48.79
N THR A 861 31.86 -0.87 47.99
CA THR A 861 31.08 -2.01 48.49
C THR A 861 31.72 -3.31 48.03
N LEU A 862 32.01 -4.17 49.00
CA LEU A 862 32.48 -5.54 48.81
C LEU A 862 31.37 -6.51 49.21
N LYS A 863 31.03 -7.45 48.32
CA LYS A 863 30.01 -8.49 48.55
C LYS A 863 30.54 -9.87 48.16
N GLY A 864 29.97 -10.90 48.77
CA GLY A 864 30.29 -12.31 48.51
C GLY A 864 31.45 -12.85 49.34
N LEU A 865 32.05 -13.96 48.89
CA LEU A 865 33.12 -14.65 49.60
C LEU A 865 34.46 -13.93 49.42
N TYR A 866 35.21 -13.86 50.51
CA TYR A 866 36.64 -13.51 50.54
C TYR A 866 37.48 -14.78 50.43
N LYS A 867 38.55 -14.74 49.64
CA LYS A 867 39.57 -15.79 49.55
C LYS A 867 40.95 -15.13 49.50
N GLY A 868 41.87 -15.55 50.37
CA GLY A 868 43.20 -14.95 50.40
C GLY A 868 43.96 -15.24 51.68
N ASP A 869 45.27 -15.00 51.64
CA ASP A 869 46.23 -15.12 52.74
C ASP A 869 46.76 -13.76 53.22
N ASP A 870 46.17 -12.66 52.73
CA ASP A 870 46.55 -11.27 53.06
C ASP A 870 45.98 -10.75 54.39
N GLY A 871 45.19 -11.56 55.09
CA GLY A 871 44.54 -11.18 56.35
C GLY A 871 43.24 -10.39 56.18
N ASN A 872 42.60 -10.42 55.00
CA ASN A 872 41.30 -9.79 54.72
C ASN A 872 41.27 -8.27 54.99
N ALA A 873 42.36 -7.55 54.66
CA ALA A 873 42.55 -6.16 55.07
C ALA A 873 41.52 -5.19 54.47
N MET A 874 40.95 -5.50 53.31
CA MET A 874 39.95 -4.63 52.66
C MET A 874 38.56 -4.71 53.29
N SER A 875 38.28 -5.73 54.11
CA SER A 875 37.00 -5.81 54.83
C SER A 875 36.80 -4.63 55.79
N ALA A 876 37.89 -4.11 56.38
CA ALA A 876 37.88 -2.89 57.20
C ALA A 876 37.45 -1.63 56.43
N HIS A 877 37.63 -1.65 55.11
CA HIS A 877 37.31 -0.55 54.19
C HIS A 877 35.95 -0.73 53.50
N ASN A 878 35.22 -1.80 53.81
CA ASN A 878 33.91 -2.05 53.22
C ASN A 878 32.88 -1.02 53.70
N ASN A 879 32.10 -0.47 52.76
CA ASN A 879 31.16 0.64 52.96
C ASN A 879 31.81 1.95 53.43
N ALA A 880 33.11 2.14 53.21
CA ALA A 880 33.79 3.40 53.45
C ALA A 880 33.68 4.34 52.23
N LEU A 881 33.68 5.64 52.49
CA LEU A 881 33.77 6.68 51.46
C LEU A 881 35.24 6.91 51.09
N PHE A 882 35.50 7.37 49.87
CA PHE A 882 36.86 7.69 49.47
C PHE A 882 37.28 9.03 50.08
N SER A 883 38.47 9.10 50.68
CA SER A 883 39.01 10.31 51.30
C SER A 883 40.37 10.67 50.69
N THR A 884 40.64 11.97 50.53
CA THR A 884 41.92 12.54 50.07
C THR A 884 42.37 13.64 51.02
N SER A 885 43.62 14.12 50.91
CA SER A 885 44.15 15.14 51.82
C SER A 885 43.37 16.47 51.81
N ASP A 886 42.69 16.76 50.71
CA ASP A 886 41.86 17.94 50.49
C ASP A 886 40.34 17.65 50.57
N SER A 887 39.94 16.40 50.83
CA SER A 887 38.54 16.01 51.01
C SER A 887 38.43 14.90 52.05
N ASP A 888 38.14 15.28 53.28
CA ASP A 888 37.95 14.38 54.41
C ASP A 888 36.53 13.79 54.41
N ASN A 889 36.39 12.51 54.08
CA ASN A 889 35.10 11.80 54.06
C ASN A 889 35.14 10.54 54.96
N ASP A 890 36.12 10.44 55.86
CA ASP A 890 36.23 9.32 56.80
C ASP A 890 35.54 9.63 58.14
N ASP A 891 35.40 8.62 59.01
CA ASP A 891 34.74 8.75 60.31
C ASP A 891 35.71 9.18 61.43
N SER A 892 36.97 9.53 61.11
CA SER A 892 37.99 9.87 62.10
C SER A 892 37.96 11.36 62.46
N ALA A 893 38.47 11.70 63.65
CA ALA A 893 38.50 13.10 64.10
C ALA A 893 39.51 13.98 63.32
N GLY A 894 40.35 13.38 62.48
CA GLY A 894 41.24 14.05 61.54
C GLY A 894 41.39 13.21 60.26
N ASN A 895 41.95 13.82 59.22
CA ASN A 895 41.95 13.25 57.87
C ASN A 895 42.98 12.11 57.72
N CYS A 896 42.50 10.86 57.60
CA CYS A 896 43.36 9.69 57.48
C CYS A 896 44.22 9.71 56.21
N ALA A 897 43.73 10.29 55.11
CA ALA A 897 44.50 10.40 53.88
C ALA A 897 45.70 11.35 54.03
N THR A 898 45.60 12.36 54.90
CA THR A 898 46.72 13.25 55.27
C THR A 898 47.72 12.55 56.16
N GLU A 899 47.26 11.77 57.14
CA GLU A 899 48.10 10.98 58.03
C GLU A 899 48.90 9.92 57.25
N HIS A 900 48.23 9.21 56.35
CA HIS A 900 48.81 8.10 55.58
C HIS A 900 49.37 8.49 54.21
N LYS A 901 49.43 9.79 53.89
CA LYS A 901 50.08 10.32 52.69
C LYS A 901 49.54 9.73 51.37
N GLY A 902 48.23 9.44 51.33
CA GLY A 902 47.59 8.79 50.20
C GLY A 902 46.08 8.65 50.35
N GLY A 903 45.35 8.96 49.28
CA GLY A 903 43.90 8.84 49.24
C GLY A 903 43.43 7.39 49.14
N PHE A 904 42.44 7.01 49.94
CA PHE A 904 41.87 5.66 49.95
C PHE A 904 40.48 5.64 50.58
N TRP A 905 39.83 4.47 50.60
CA TRP A 905 38.57 4.26 51.30
C TRP A 905 38.81 4.07 52.79
N TYR A 906 38.93 5.15 53.56
CA TYR A 906 39.11 5.07 55.01
C TYR A 906 37.77 5.14 55.73
N LYS A 907 37.54 4.21 56.67
CA LYS A 907 36.40 4.26 57.58
C LYS A 907 36.81 4.91 58.90
N SER A 908 37.65 4.23 59.66
CA SER A 908 38.54 4.81 60.65
C SER A 908 39.99 4.65 60.15
N CYS A 909 40.93 5.49 60.56
CA CYS A 909 42.36 5.33 60.18
C CYS A 909 42.88 3.91 60.50
N ILE A 910 44.08 3.53 60.04
CA ILE A 910 44.53 2.11 59.97
C ILE A 910 44.65 1.41 61.34
N GLU A 911 43.53 0.97 61.91
CA GLU A 911 43.50 0.14 63.12
C GLU A 911 43.76 -1.32 62.77
N ASN A 912 43.11 -1.88 61.73
CA ASN A 912 43.27 -3.26 61.25
C ASN A 912 43.21 -3.41 59.71
N GLY A 913 43.47 -2.33 58.96
CA GLY A 913 43.33 -2.28 57.51
C GLY A 913 44.65 -2.15 56.73
N ALA A 914 44.54 -1.64 55.51
CA ALA A 914 45.67 -1.35 54.62
C ALA A 914 45.66 0.11 54.15
N SER A 915 46.84 0.68 53.88
CA SER A 915 47.00 1.91 53.09
C SER A 915 47.89 1.63 51.89
N PRO A 916 47.31 1.13 50.79
CA PRO A 916 48.09 0.78 49.60
C PRO A 916 48.57 2.01 48.82
N ASN A 917 47.97 3.17 49.09
CA ASN A 917 48.27 4.43 48.41
C ASN A 917 49.19 5.36 49.22
N GLY A 918 49.72 4.91 50.37
CA GLY A 918 50.63 5.75 51.17
C GLY A 918 51.98 6.05 50.50
N ALA A 919 52.82 6.83 51.18
CA ALA A 919 54.13 7.24 50.67
C ALA A 919 55.05 6.03 50.36
N TYR A 920 55.81 6.10 49.28
CA TYR A 920 56.76 5.02 48.97
C TYR A 920 58.07 5.23 49.75
N LEU A 921 58.21 4.57 50.91
CA LEU A 921 59.29 4.82 51.87
C LEU A 921 60.42 3.77 51.88
N GLY A 922 60.35 2.76 51.02
CA GLY A 922 61.34 1.66 51.02
C GLY A 922 61.10 0.64 52.14
N ASN A 923 62.11 -0.18 52.46
CA ASN A 923 62.01 -1.20 53.52
C ASN A 923 62.14 -0.61 54.93
N VAL A 924 61.12 0.14 55.36
CA VAL A 924 61.06 0.78 56.68
C VAL A 924 59.74 0.46 57.39
N VAL A 925 59.71 0.65 58.72
CA VAL A 925 58.48 0.56 59.51
C VAL A 925 57.95 1.97 59.71
N ASN A 926 56.90 2.35 58.99
CA ASN A 926 56.30 3.68 59.06
C ASN A 926 54.86 3.63 58.54
N GLN A 927 53.92 4.09 59.38
CA GLN A 927 52.48 4.09 59.09
C GLN A 927 52.07 5.01 57.93
N GLN A 928 52.91 5.97 57.56
CA GLN A 928 52.65 6.91 56.46
C GLN A 928 52.90 6.31 55.08
N GLY A 929 53.49 5.12 55.02
CA GLY A 929 53.87 4.53 53.76
C GLY A 929 52.90 3.47 53.24
N VAL A 930 53.37 2.65 52.30
CA VAL A 930 52.57 1.60 51.67
C VAL A 930 52.43 0.42 52.63
N VAL A 931 51.34 0.34 53.39
CA VAL A 931 51.22 -0.60 54.52
C VAL A 931 50.10 -1.62 54.31
N TRP A 932 50.37 -2.88 54.68
CA TRP A 932 49.40 -3.97 54.76
C TRP A 932 49.39 -4.60 56.16
N LYS A 933 48.78 -3.91 57.13
CA LYS A 933 48.91 -4.22 58.57
C LYS A 933 48.35 -5.60 58.93
N SER A 934 47.24 -6.02 58.32
CA SER A 934 46.58 -7.30 58.62
C SER A 934 47.46 -8.53 58.32
N TRP A 935 48.45 -8.39 57.42
CA TRP A 935 49.41 -9.46 57.11
C TRP A 935 50.64 -9.40 58.02
N LYS A 936 51.26 -8.22 58.16
CA LYS A 936 52.52 -8.08 58.92
C LYS A 936 52.33 -7.93 60.41
N ASN A 937 51.13 -7.58 60.86
CA ASN A 937 50.83 -7.16 62.23
C ASN A 937 51.73 -5.96 62.69
N THR A 938 52.29 -5.22 61.74
CA THR A 938 53.18 -4.06 61.92
C THR A 938 52.95 -3.05 60.79
N PHE A 939 53.58 -1.87 60.87
CA PHE A 939 53.59 -0.87 59.79
C PHE A 939 54.78 -1.03 58.84
N GLU A 940 55.23 -2.26 58.61
CA GLU A 940 56.21 -2.57 57.58
C GLU A 940 55.71 -2.15 56.20
N ASN A 941 56.58 -1.47 55.45
CA ASN A 941 56.27 -0.97 54.12
C ASN A 941 56.41 -2.06 53.06
N MET A 942 55.42 -2.16 52.18
CA MET A 942 55.35 -3.15 51.11
C MET A 942 56.19 -2.71 49.91
N LYS A 943 56.78 -3.69 49.21
CA LYS A 943 57.60 -3.44 48.03
C LYS A 943 56.74 -3.15 46.81
N THR A 944 55.75 -3.99 46.52
CA THR A 944 54.82 -3.75 45.40
C THR A 944 53.40 -4.12 45.80
N ILE A 945 52.43 -3.40 45.22
CA ILE A 945 51.00 -3.67 45.37
C ILE A 945 50.34 -3.51 44.00
N GLN A 946 49.48 -4.46 43.65
CA GLN A 946 48.68 -4.38 42.43
C GLN A 946 47.23 -4.75 42.74
N MET A 947 46.30 -3.87 42.39
CA MET A 947 44.87 -4.13 42.48
C MET A 947 44.26 -4.21 41.09
N MET A 948 43.49 -5.27 40.84
CA MET A 948 42.97 -5.60 39.52
C MET A 948 41.57 -6.21 39.57
N LEU A 949 40.83 -6.04 38.48
CA LEU A 949 39.43 -6.41 38.34
C LEU A 949 39.25 -7.40 37.18
N ARG A 950 38.38 -8.40 37.35
CA ARG A 950 38.02 -9.32 36.27
C ARG A 950 36.57 -9.78 36.41
N THR A 951 35.97 -10.20 35.31
CA THR A 951 34.61 -10.75 35.35
C THR A 951 34.61 -12.13 36.06
N PRO A 952 33.67 -12.40 36.99
CA PRO A 952 33.65 -13.64 37.80
C PRO A 952 33.59 -14.95 36.99
N ASN A 953 33.06 -14.90 35.76
CA ASN A 953 32.78 -16.09 34.93
C ASN A 953 33.89 -16.45 33.93
N TYR A 954 35.09 -15.87 34.11
CA TYR A 954 36.19 -16.01 33.17
C TYR A 954 36.80 -17.43 33.14
N ASP A 955 36.85 -18.13 34.28
CA ASP A 955 37.43 -19.48 34.43
C ASP A 955 36.43 -20.64 34.24
N GLY A 956 35.28 -20.41 33.59
CA GLY A 956 34.33 -21.48 33.21
C GLY A 956 33.19 -21.73 34.23
N ALA A 957 32.27 -20.77 34.36
CA ALA A 957 31.13 -20.86 35.28
C ALA A 957 30.13 -22.00 34.97
N ILE A 958 29.48 -22.47 36.05
CA ILE A 958 28.32 -23.36 36.06
C ILE A 958 27.22 -22.78 35.16
N LYS A 959 26.77 -23.60 34.21
CA LYS A 959 25.69 -23.28 33.28
C LYS A 959 24.42 -23.99 33.73
N ASP A 960 23.26 -23.39 33.53
CA ASP A 960 22.01 -24.14 33.62
C ASP A 960 21.93 -25.21 32.51
N LYS A 961 20.90 -26.06 32.55
CA LYS A 961 20.66 -27.12 31.55
C LYS A 961 20.52 -26.63 30.11
N ASN A 962 20.34 -25.32 29.89
CA ASN A 962 20.24 -24.69 28.58
C ASN A 962 21.54 -23.95 28.20
N GLY A 963 22.62 -24.09 28.98
CA GLY A 963 23.91 -23.46 28.71
C GLY A 963 24.05 -22.02 29.20
N LYS A 964 23.11 -21.52 30.03
CA LYS A 964 23.03 -20.13 30.48
C LYS A 964 23.92 -19.88 31.70
N ALA A 965 24.67 -18.78 31.69
CA ALA A 965 25.57 -18.42 32.77
C ALA A 965 24.81 -17.99 34.04
N CYS A 966 25.20 -18.54 35.18
CA CYS A 966 24.62 -18.26 36.50
C CYS A 966 25.67 -17.61 37.43
N PHE A 967 25.23 -16.78 38.38
CA PHE A 967 26.08 -16.14 39.40
C PHE A 967 25.48 -16.32 40.79
N ILE A 968 26.26 -16.09 41.86
CA ILE A 968 25.84 -16.23 43.27
C ILE A 968 25.40 -14.86 43.82
N PRO A 969 24.10 -14.52 43.87
CA PRO A 969 23.63 -13.27 44.49
C PRO A 969 23.75 -13.22 46.02
N TYR A 970 23.68 -14.35 46.74
CA TYR A 970 23.81 -14.39 48.22
C TYR A 970 24.09 -15.81 48.76
N ASN A 971 24.67 -15.89 49.97
CA ASN A 971 24.84 -17.12 50.76
C ASN A 971 23.96 -17.01 52.02
N PHE A 972 23.10 -18.00 52.27
CA PHE A 972 22.25 -18.05 53.47
C PHE A 972 22.41 -19.38 54.20
N LYS A 973 22.90 -19.33 55.45
CA LYS A 973 23.16 -20.49 56.32
C LYS A 973 24.04 -21.58 55.67
N GLY A 974 25.07 -21.19 54.91
CA GLY A 974 26.02 -22.14 54.32
C GLY A 974 25.54 -22.81 53.04
N VAL A 975 24.45 -22.33 52.44
CA VAL A 975 23.94 -22.78 51.13
C VAL A 975 24.03 -21.63 50.13
N ASP A 976 24.64 -21.90 48.98
CA ASP A 976 24.80 -20.94 47.88
C ASP A 976 23.54 -20.92 46.99
N TYR A 977 23.02 -19.73 46.72
CA TYR A 977 21.88 -19.52 45.83
C TYR A 977 22.34 -18.85 44.54
N TYR A 978 21.88 -19.36 43.39
CA TYR A 978 22.30 -18.89 42.06
C TYR A 978 21.18 -18.14 41.33
N ALA A 979 21.54 -17.07 40.60
CA ALA A 979 20.66 -16.35 39.68
C ALA A 979 21.23 -16.39 38.24
N CYS A 980 20.37 -16.66 37.25
CA CYS A 980 20.77 -16.81 35.84
C CYS A 980 19.97 -15.83 34.96
N THR A 981 20.62 -14.83 34.35
CA THR A 981 19.95 -13.77 33.55
C THR A 981 20.16 -13.93 32.05
N ASN A 982 19.19 -13.48 31.24
CA ASN A 982 19.36 -13.36 29.79
C ASN A 982 20.20 -12.10 29.51
N GLU A 983 21.15 -12.18 28.58
CA GLU A 983 21.88 -11.00 28.12
C GLU A 983 20.89 -9.91 27.67
N GLY A 984 20.81 -8.80 28.41
CA GLY A 984 20.13 -7.58 27.96
C GLY A 984 18.99 -7.02 28.82
N SER A 985 18.59 -7.62 29.95
CA SER A 985 17.59 -7.02 30.86
C SER A 985 18.14 -6.89 32.29
N PHE A 986 18.58 -5.69 32.65
CA PHE A 986 19.23 -5.38 33.93
C PHE A 986 18.46 -4.36 34.77
N TRP A 987 17.13 -4.46 34.80
CA TRP A 987 16.28 -3.76 35.77
C TRP A 987 15.14 -4.68 36.21
N GLY A 988 15.31 -5.30 37.38
CA GLY A 988 14.33 -6.16 38.03
C GLY A 988 14.99 -6.99 39.12
N THR A 989 14.45 -6.98 40.33
CA THR A 989 14.83 -7.91 41.41
C THR A 989 14.78 -9.35 40.90
N PRO A 990 15.70 -10.25 41.30
CA PRO A 990 15.65 -11.64 40.84
C PRO A 990 14.53 -12.37 41.59
N TRP A 991 13.49 -12.83 40.87
CA TRP A 991 12.33 -13.52 41.45
C TRP A 991 12.50 -15.02 41.68
N CYS A 992 13.64 -15.63 41.33
CA CYS A 992 13.86 -17.07 41.59
C CYS A 992 15.33 -17.38 41.88
N SER A 993 15.55 -18.34 42.79
CA SER A 993 16.87 -18.80 43.21
C SER A 993 17.00 -20.33 43.00
N TYR A 994 18.15 -20.79 42.52
CA TYR A 994 18.45 -22.23 42.32
C TYR A 994 19.37 -22.76 43.43
N GLN A 995 19.13 -23.99 43.89
CA GLN A 995 19.95 -24.68 44.88
C GLN A 995 20.93 -25.63 44.16
N TYR A 996 22.21 -25.58 44.52
CA TYR A 996 23.26 -26.43 43.96
C TYR A 996 23.41 -27.72 44.77
N ASP A 997 23.35 -28.87 44.11
CA ASP A 997 23.60 -30.18 44.73
C ASP A 997 25.05 -30.60 44.48
N TYR A 998 25.82 -30.75 45.55
CA TYR A 998 27.25 -31.12 45.48
C TYR A 998 27.46 -32.60 45.16
N ILE A 999 26.42 -33.43 45.16
CA ILE A 999 26.53 -34.88 44.89
C ILE A 999 26.56 -35.17 43.39
N ASP A 1000 25.86 -34.38 42.57
CA ASP A 1000 25.73 -34.64 41.12
C ASP A 1000 26.16 -33.48 40.21
N ASN A 1001 26.66 -32.37 40.79
CA ASN A 1001 27.04 -31.17 40.05
C ASN A 1001 25.90 -30.55 39.21
N SER A 1002 24.65 -30.60 39.70
CA SER A 1002 23.48 -30.04 39.02
C SER A 1002 22.72 -28.97 39.85
N LEU A 1003 21.95 -28.14 39.15
CA LEU A 1003 21.13 -27.06 39.72
C LEU A 1003 19.66 -27.49 39.79
N HIS A 1004 19.07 -27.49 40.98
CA HIS A 1004 17.66 -27.78 41.23
C HIS A 1004 16.86 -26.50 41.55
N TRP A 1005 15.56 -26.51 41.24
CA TRP A 1005 14.66 -25.36 41.50
C TRP A 1005 14.53 -25.09 43.00
N GLY A 1006 14.91 -23.88 43.43
CA GLY A 1006 14.68 -23.35 44.78
C GLY A 1006 13.56 -22.30 44.79
N TYR A 1007 13.13 -21.89 45.99
CA TYR A 1007 11.97 -21.02 46.21
C TYR A 1007 12.09 -19.65 45.51
N CYS A 1008 10.96 -19.21 44.94
CA CYS A 1008 10.69 -17.87 44.41
C CYS A 1008 9.80 -17.15 45.45
N ASN A 1009 10.17 -15.94 45.88
CA ASN A 1009 9.40 -15.15 46.85
C ASN A 1009 8.74 -13.95 46.17
#